data_AF-A0A815ED34-F1
#
_entry.id   AF-A0A815ED34-F1
#
_cell.length_a   1.000
_cell.length_b   1.000
_cell.length_c   1.000
_cell.angle_alpha   90.00
_cell.angle_beta   90.00
_cell.angle_gamma   90.00
#
_symmetry.space_group_name_H-M   'P 1'
#
loop_
_entity.id
_entity.type
_entity.pdbx_description
1 polymer ?
#
loop_
_entity_poly.entity_id
_entity_poly.type
_entity_poly.pdbx_seq_one_letter_code
_entity_poly.pdbx_strand_id
1 'polypeptide(L)'
;MVNEATIKSFHFTFLSVDISNNKGYRLARYDAAEFQNKNLVELGCGNGWITITMAKKFEPQKVFGLDINPRAIVCSKINLYLNALDDQANDVKDDLNEENLIDKIEFYESDLLEYFINKEPFHFDVIFGCIPQVLHPENFPTDEIIHERQHDDLLYSYSNYCAQQGYVEDSFGFGLIAKALEQGIDLIKPRGKLISNMGGRPGKKILERLFERRGVDIKKIWQRKVIQASDTDIAPMIKIEEQSPIRLEFYMGLNFDESISAKTAKYYADAGGQICHSLTVYECTFHNLDILRNIFSLLKDVDYQEALHGLDLCFNDKSIAEEKINFLSTLTQKSLISNIVNVYSASLILADTDHAKGLRKYESKNFILLEVPQSSTLLEELILKLKPQLVFFSFNELQSKSVESFKSLISVSEQEGTRLFVDMSAYFEVSSSPQNIGILNYLSKNNLPNHVAIICGLIKNKVYSDLEDCFLLTQNENMIETLANSAELTYSRTPMVSQLYYSELLFDLVKFQMVNVRKNQKHAGLFKETVEFKEKFIRMRNNVLESFNHPCIQINELPITKNTIRLDYGENELVSPKSLKTSIFESFIRQNIPNEEIDVLPEISTLLKSRFGINSSNEIKIHFGTGVAPLFSALVRTCIEQHGILVFPQGAYGYFYATAMYYNAPIKIISTSENNQFKISPSELSQVINDSANYWIFLNFPLVNPTGARYGASEIEAILSVPGISNATIIIDNIFSGLEFEKSAETYRLDNLFDDGKIKYAVLGGISKEFAGAGLRFGYLVTKN
;
A
#
# COMPACT_ATOMS: atom_id res chain seq x y z
N MET A 1 20.25 18.40 45.72
CA MET A 1 20.42 19.79 46.22
C MET A 1 21.20 20.58 45.18
N VAL A 2 20.54 21.43 44.39
CA VAL A 2 21.21 22.38 43.49
C VAL A 2 21.15 23.75 44.18
N ASN A 3 22.32 24.37 44.35
CA ASN A 3 22.51 25.66 45.04
C ASN A 3 21.71 26.78 44.37
N GLU A 4 21.06 27.64 45.16
CA GLU A 4 20.30 28.84 44.78
C GLU A 4 21.04 29.81 43.81
N ALA A 5 22.37 29.85 43.87
CA ALA A 5 23.23 30.58 42.94
C ALA A 5 23.19 30.02 41.51
N THR A 6 22.97 28.71 41.36
CA THR A 6 22.81 28.02 40.07
C THR A 6 21.45 28.28 39.45
N ILE A 7 20.43 28.55 40.27
CA ILE A 7 19.07 28.88 39.81
C ILE A 7 19.02 30.31 39.25
N LYS A 8 19.78 31.24 39.86
CA LYS A 8 19.85 32.64 39.41
C LYS A 8 20.64 32.87 38.11
N SER A 9 21.43 31.90 37.64
CA SER A 9 22.18 32.02 36.38
C SER A 9 21.39 31.61 35.13
N PHE A 10 20.17 31.09 35.27
CA PHE A 10 19.28 30.83 34.13
C PHE A 10 18.44 32.08 33.84
N HIS A 11 18.63 32.72 32.68
CA HIS A 11 17.76 33.80 32.17
C HIS A 11 16.38 33.30 31.69
N PHE A 12 15.89 32.17 32.21
CA PHE A 12 14.56 31.65 31.95
C PHE A 12 13.68 31.94 33.17
N THR A 13 12.60 32.68 32.97
CA THR A 13 11.72 33.22 34.00
C THR A 13 11.12 32.12 34.90
N PHE A 14 11.54 32.04 36.17
CA PHE A 14 10.94 31.22 37.23
C PHE A 14 9.82 31.97 37.97
N LEU A 15 8.78 32.43 37.27
CA LEU A 15 7.62 33.07 37.88
C LEU A 15 6.34 32.37 37.44
N SER A 16 5.45 32.14 38.41
CA SER A 16 4.09 31.67 38.22
C SER A 16 3.35 32.63 37.28
N VAL A 17 3.17 32.23 36.02
CA VAL A 17 2.34 32.98 35.08
C VAL A 17 0.91 32.51 35.25
N ASP A 18 0.01 33.40 35.65
CA ASP A 18 -1.44 33.15 35.68
C ASP A 18 -1.93 32.72 34.28
N ILE A 19 -2.27 31.44 34.15
CA ILE A 19 -2.50 30.74 32.87
C ILE A 19 -3.91 30.98 32.32
N SER A 20 -4.77 31.65 33.09
CA SER A 20 -6.11 32.07 32.61
C SER A 20 -6.06 32.91 31.33
N ASN A 21 -4.91 33.53 31.01
CA ASN A 21 -4.75 34.44 29.88
C ASN A 21 -3.61 34.11 28.89
N ASN A 22 -2.99 32.93 28.95
CA ASN A 22 -1.83 32.66 28.10
C ASN A 22 -2.22 32.41 26.62
N LYS A 23 -1.76 33.31 25.73
CA LYS A 23 -2.22 33.50 24.34
C LYS A 23 -1.58 32.53 23.31
N GLY A 24 -0.75 31.57 23.74
CA GLY A 24 0.12 30.78 22.87
C GLY A 24 -0.52 29.60 22.15
N TYR A 25 -1.30 28.77 22.84
CA TYR A 25 -1.91 27.55 22.25
C TYR A 25 -3.29 27.34 22.86
N ARG A 26 -4.35 27.63 22.11
CA ARG A 26 -5.75 27.48 22.58
C ARG A 26 -6.23 26.03 22.53
N LEU A 27 -5.47 25.11 23.11
CA LEU A 27 -5.86 23.71 23.35
C LEU A 27 -7.10 23.61 24.27
N ALA A 28 -7.41 24.68 25.01
CA ALA A 28 -8.65 24.86 25.79
C ALA A 28 -9.96 24.81 24.98
N ARG A 29 -9.90 24.72 23.65
CA ARG A 29 -11.07 24.60 22.76
C ARG A 29 -11.43 23.15 22.43
N TYR A 30 -10.55 22.21 22.75
CA TYR A 30 -10.82 20.79 22.68
C TYR A 30 -11.62 20.37 23.92
N ASP A 31 -12.48 19.38 23.73
CA ASP A 31 -13.15 18.70 24.85
C ASP A 31 -12.09 18.00 25.71
N ALA A 32 -12.26 18.00 27.04
CA ALA A 32 -11.34 17.31 27.94
C ALA A 32 -11.22 15.81 27.61
N ALA A 33 -12.29 15.20 27.10
CA ALA A 33 -12.31 13.81 26.63
C ALA A 33 -11.29 13.52 25.51
N GLU A 34 -10.81 14.54 24.79
CA GLU A 34 -9.81 14.36 23.74
C GLU A 34 -8.41 14.04 24.28
N PHE A 35 -8.13 14.31 25.56
CA PHE A 35 -6.81 14.14 26.17
C PHE A 35 -6.82 13.28 27.45
N GLN A 36 -7.99 13.10 28.07
CA GLN A 36 -8.19 12.30 29.28
C GLN A 36 -7.74 10.84 29.08
N ASN A 37 -7.00 10.28 30.05
CA ASN A 37 -6.49 8.90 30.03
C ASN A 37 -5.69 8.51 28.76
N LYS A 38 -5.04 9.49 28.11
CA LYS A 38 -4.22 9.28 26.90
C LYS A 38 -2.74 9.57 27.15
N ASN A 39 -1.87 9.01 26.31
CA ASN A 39 -0.45 9.31 26.29
C ASN A 39 -0.19 10.48 25.31
N LEU A 40 0.34 11.58 25.83
CA LEU A 40 0.56 12.81 25.08
C LEU A 40 2.05 13.13 25.02
N VAL A 41 2.51 13.75 23.92
CA VAL A 41 3.87 14.28 23.81
C VAL A 41 3.88 15.68 23.25
N GLU A 42 4.62 16.58 23.91
CA GLU A 42 4.88 17.95 23.49
C GLU A 42 6.23 18.08 22.79
N LEU A 43 6.24 18.65 21.58
CA LEU A 43 7.44 19.03 20.83
C LEU A 43 7.80 20.49 21.11
N GLY A 44 9.04 20.72 21.55
CA GLY A 44 9.52 22.06 21.91
C GLY A 44 8.89 22.57 23.20
N CYS A 45 8.93 21.77 24.27
CA CYS A 45 8.25 22.10 25.53
C CYS A 45 8.80 23.35 26.25
N GLY A 46 9.99 23.83 25.88
CA GLY A 46 10.60 25.01 26.45
C GLY A 46 10.75 24.88 27.96
N ASN A 47 10.06 25.73 28.71
CA ASN A 47 10.08 25.71 30.17
C ASN A 47 9.02 24.79 30.81
N GLY A 48 8.32 23.97 30.02
CA GLY A 48 7.46 22.89 30.48
C GLY A 48 6.06 23.31 30.96
N TRP A 49 5.74 24.60 30.90
CA TRP A 49 4.44 25.10 31.41
C TRP A 49 3.24 24.51 30.68
N ILE A 50 3.34 24.31 29.37
CA ILE A 50 2.26 23.75 28.57
C ILE A 50 2.07 22.27 28.94
N THR A 51 3.14 21.48 28.98
CA THR A 51 3.15 20.09 29.46
C THR A 51 2.48 19.96 30.83
N ILE A 52 2.86 20.81 31.79
CA ILE A 52 2.30 20.82 33.15
C ILE A 52 0.82 21.19 33.14
N THR A 53 0.44 22.19 32.33
CA THR A 53 -0.95 22.63 32.21
C THR A 53 -1.83 21.53 31.60
N MET A 54 -1.33 20.81 30.60
CA MET A 54 -2.05 19.70 29.97
C MET A 54 -2.36 18.61 30.99
N ALA A 55 -1.40 18.26 31.84
CA ALA A 55 -1.60 17.28 32.89
C ALA A 55 -2.62 17.75 33.94
N LYS A 56 -2.50 19.01 34.42
CA LYS A 56 -3.41 19.58 35.43
C LYS A 56 -4.85 19.74 34.94
N LYS A 57 -5.04 20.05 33.66
CA LYS A 57 -6.35 20.44 33.12
C LYS A 57 -7.13 19.28 32.51
N PHE A 58 -6.43 18.34 31.90
CA PHE A 58 -7.07 17.34 31.05
C PHE A 58 -6.86 15.90 31.52
N GLU A 59 -6.15 15.71 32.63
CA GLU A 59 -5.99 14.42 33.31
C GLU A 59 -5.61 13.26 32.36
N PRO A 60 -4.52 13.39 31.60
CA PRO A 60 -4.00 12.33 30.74
C PRO A 60 -3.44 11.16 31.56
N GLN A 61 -3.19 10.05 30.87
CA GLN A 61 -2.45 8.92 31.43
C GLN A 61 -0.98 9.31 31.65
N LYS A 62 -0.36 9.95 30.65
CA LYS A 62 1.01 10.43 30.74
C LYS A 62 1.27 11.56 29.75
N VAL A 63 2.10 12.53 30.12
CA VAL A 63 2.55 13.63 29.25
C VAL A 63 4.06 13.70 29.22
N PHE A 64 4.62 13.74 28.02
CA PHE A 64 6.05 13.84 27.81
C PHE A 64 6.38 15.21 27.20
N GLY A 65 7.29 15.96 27.81
CA GLY A 65 7.82 17.20 27.23
C GLY A 65 9.19 16.96 26.60
N LEU A 66 9.30 17.23 25.30
CA LEU A 66 10.52 17.08 24.53
C LEU A 66 11.06 18.43 24.11
N ASP A 67 12.35 18.63 24.32
CA ASP A 67 13.06 19.82 23.85
C ASP A 67 14.51 19.45 23.53
N ILE A 68 15.05 20.00 22.45
CA ILE A 68 16.45 19.78 22.08
C ILE A 68 17.39 20.55 23.02
N ASN A 69 16.91 21.61 23.69
CA ASN A 69 17.71 22.40 24.59
C ASN A 69 17.77 21.75 25.99
N PRO A 70 18.94 21.24 26.43
CA PRO A 70 19.07 20.62 27.75
C PRO A 70 18.73 21.58 28.90
N ARG A 71 18.95 22.90 28.72
CA ARG A 71 18.58 23.92 29.74
C ARG A 71 17.07 24.03 29.90
N ALA A 72 16.33 23.93 28.80
CA ALA A 72 14.88 23.98 28.78
C ALA A 72 14.29 22.79 29.56
N ILE A 73 14.87 21.60 29.39
CA ILE A 73 14.52 20.38 30.15
C ILE A 73 14.80 20.53 31.65
N VAL A 74 15.94 21.10 32.03
CA VAL A 74 16.25 21.36 33.45
C VAL A 74 15.25 22.33 34.06
N CYS A 75 14.95 23.44 33.38
CA CYS A 75 13.94 24.40 33.82
C CYS A 75 12.55 23.75 33.94
N SER A 76 12.17 22.91 32.98
CA SER A 76 10.89 22.20 32.97
C SER A 76 10.74 21.27 34.17
N LYS A 77 11.79 20.52 34.53
CA LYS A 77 11.81 19.64 35.71
C LYS A 77 11.69 20.43 37.02
N ILE A 78 12.36 21.58 37.12
CA ILE A 78 12.23 22.47 38.28
C ILE A 78 10.81 23.02 38.37
N ASN A 79 10.24 23.48 37.25
CA ASN A 79 8.88 23.99 37.21
C ASN A 79 7.86 22.91 37.59
N LEU A 80 8.04 21.67 37.14
CA LEU A 80 7.21 20.54 37.55
C LEU A 80 7.27 20.33 39.06
N TYR A 81 8.47 20.27 39.63
CA TYR A 81 8.66 20.10 41.08
C TYR A 81 7.98 21.20 41.89
N LEU A 82 8.10 22.46 41.46
CA LEU A 82 7.46 23.60 42.10
C LEU A 82 5.93 23.63 41.95
N ASN A 83 5.38 22.91 40.96
CA ASN A 83 3.94 22.91 40.67
C ASN A 83 3.23 21.60 41.05
N ALA A 84 3.99 20.58 41.45
CA ALA A 84 3.50 19.29 41.91
C ALA A 84 3.18 19.28 43.42
N LEU A 85 3.42 20.39 44.13
CA LEU A 85 3.09 20.56 45.54
C LEU A 85 2.08 21.69 45.71
N ASP A 86 1.12 21.52 46.62
CA ASP A 86 0.19 22.57 47.03
C ASP A 86 0.83 23.54 48.05
N ASP A 87 0.11 24.58 48.46
CA ASP A 87 0.59 25.58 49.43
C ASP A 87 0.93 24.99 50.82
N GLN A 88 0.52 23.75 51.09
CA GLN A 88 0.80 22.99 52.31
C GLN A 88 1.90 21.93 52.12
N ALA A 89 2.56 21.92 50.96
CA ALA A 89 3.58 20.95 50.56
C ALA A 89 3.08 19.50 50.46
N ASN A 90 1.78 19.28 50.22
CA ASN A 90 1.23 17.99 49.83
C ASN A 90 1.29 17.81 48.31
N ASP A 91 1.34 16.57 47.84
CA ASP A 91 1.30 16.26 46.42
C ASP A 91 -0.02 16.72 45.77
N VAL A 92 0.09 17.46 44.67
CA VAL A 92 -1.04 17.80 43.81
C VAL A 92 -1.45 16.55 43.05
N LYS A 93 -2.70 16.11 43.23
CA LYS A 93 -3.28 14.92 42.59
C LYS A 93 -4.27 15.29 41.49
N ASP A 94 -4.50 14.37 40.58
CA ASP A 94 -5.64 14.46 39.66
C ASP A 94 -6.97 14.11 40.34
N ASP A 95 -8.08 14.57 39.75
CA ASP A 95 -9.42 14.37 40.31
C ASP A 95 -10.01 13.00 39.94
N LEU A 96 -9.52 12.36 38.87
CA LEU A 96 -10.02 11.08 38.37
C LEU A 96 -9.39 9.84 39.01
N ASN A 97 -8.07 9.79 39.16
CA ASN A 97 -7.33 8.58 39.55
C ASN A 97 -6.58 8.72 40.89
N GLU A 98 -6.63 9.89 41.53
CA GLU A 98 -5.86 10.29 42.73
C GLU A 98 -4.33 10.11 42.59
N GLU A 99 -3.82 10.17 41.35
CA GLU A 99 -2.41 10.03 41.02
C GLU A 99 -1.67 11.36 41.16
N ASN A 100 -0.42 11.31 41.65
CA ASN A 100 0.39 12.51 41.82
C ASN A 100 0.79 13.11 40.46
N LEU A 101 0.70 14.43 40.35
CA LEU A 101 1.05 15.17 39.13
C LEU A 101 2.48 14.89 38.65
N ILE A 102 3.41 14.69 39.59
CA ILE A 102 4.82 14.42 39.28
C ILE A 102 5.02 13.08 38.57
N ASP A 103 4.16 12.09 38.81
CA ASP A 103 4.27 10.75 38.23
C ASP A 103 3.72 10.70 36.79
N LYS A 104 2.92 11.70 36.41
CA LYS A 104 2.28 11.81 35.10
C LYS A 104 3.13 12.53 34.06
N ILE A 105 4.18 13.25 34.46
CA ILE A 105 4.94 14.11 33.55
C ILE A 105 6.41 13.70 33.52
N GLU A 106 6.95 13.56 32.31
CA GLU A 106 8.38 13.32 32.11
C GLU A 106 8.96 14.30 31.08
N PHE A 107 10.21 14.71 31.27
CA PHE A 107 10.90 15.63 30.37
C PHE A 107 12.22 15.04 29.87
N TYR A 108 12.41 15.08 28.56
CA TYR A 108 13.57 14.49 27.89
C TYR A 108 14.21 15.44 26.87
N GLU A 109 15.54 15.43 26.84
CA GLU A 109 16.29 16.05 25.75
C GLU A 109 16.11 15.21 24.49
N SER A 110 15.59 15.81 23.42
CA SER A 110 15.25 15.10 22.18
C SER A 110 15.21 16.03 20.98
N ASP A 111 15.78 15.61 19.86
CA ASP A 111 15.48 16.21 18.56
C ASP A 111 14.11 15.70 18.09
N LEU A 112 13.09 16.55 18.28
CA LEU A 112 11.70 16.20 18.04
C LEU A 112 11.35 14.89 18.78
N LEU A 113 10.95 13.83 18.08
CA LEU A 113 10.53 12.56 18.68
C LEU A 113 11.65 11.50 18.75
N GLU A 114 12.88 11.84 18.36
CA GLU A 114 13.99 10.89 18.20
C GLU A 114 14.31 10.09 19.46
N TYR A 115 14.17 10.69 20.65
CA TYR A 115 14.33 10.00 21.93
C TYR A 115 13.46 8.74 22.04
N PHE A 116 12.24 8.77 21.50
CA PHE A 116 11.31 7.63 21.52
C PHE A 116 11.47 6.70 20.33
N ILE A 117 11.95 7.19 19.18
CA ILE A 117 12.27 6.36 18.02
C ILE A 117 13.41 5.39 18.37
N ASN A 118 14.41 5.87 19.11
CA ASN A 118 15.61 5.11 19.46
C ASN A 118 15.44 4.20 20.70
N LYS A 119 14.26 4.19 21.33
CA LYS A 119 13.90 3.30 22.45
C LYS A 119 12.80 2.33 22.03
N GLU A 120 12.48 1.33 22.86
CA GLU A 120 11.36 0.42 22.56
C GLU A 120 10.09 1.24 22.20
N PRO A 121 9.33 0.84 21.17
CA PRO A 121 8.39 1.72 20.50
C PRO A 121 7.21 2.08 21.40
N PHE A 122 7.33 3.24 22.05
CA PHE A 122 6.28 3.85 22.85
C PHE A 122 5.41 4.74 21.96
N HIS A 123 4.12 4.43 21.88
CA HIS A 123 3.20 5.11 20.96
C HIS A 123 2.32 6.14 21.66
N PHE A 124 2.07 7.27 21.00
CA PHE A 124 1.32 8.40 21.52
C PHE A 124 -0.08 8.51 20.92
N ASP A 125 -1.05 8.86 21.75
CA ASP A 125 -2.42 9.19 21.31
C ASP A 125 -2.47 10.60 20.72
N VAL A 126 -1.69 11.53 21.27
CA VAL A 126 -1.59 12.91 20.78
C VAL A 126 -0.15 13.39 20.76
N ILE A 127 0.27 13.93 19.63
CA ILE A 127 1.52 14.67 19.47
C ILE A 127 1.14 16.14 19.31
N PHE A 128 1.69 17.04 20.10
CA PHE A 128 1.39 18.47 19.96
C PHE A 128 2.65 19.30 20.16
N GLY A 129 2.68 20.56 19.70
CA GLY A 129 3.83 21.41 20.00
C GLY A 129 4.04 22.59 19.06
N CYS A 130 5.04 23.39 19.41
CA CYS A 130 5.53 24.50 18.61
C CYS A 130 6.81 24.08 17.90
N ILE A 131 6.73 23.88 16.58
CA ILE A 131 7.93 23.62 15.80
C ILE A 131 8.48 24.98 15.34
N PRO A 132 9.66 25.42 15.83
CA PRO A 132 10.21 26.70 15.45
C PRO A 132 10.57 26.74 13.96
N GLN A 133 10.17 27.82 13.28
CA GLN A 133 10.59 28.12 11.91
C GLN A 133 11.82 29.01 11.97
N VAL A 134 13.00 28.46 11.71
CA VAL A 134 14.26 29.23 11.75
C VAL A 134 14.89 29.31 10.37
N LEU A 135 15.45 30.48 10.06
CA LEU A 135 16.11 30.80 8.79
C LEU A 135 17.58 30.35 8.83
N HIS A 136 18.08 29.79 7.72
CA HIS A 136 19.47 29.38 7.58
C HIS A 136 20.43 30.59 7.45
N PRO A 137 21.48 30.71 8.28
CA PRO A 137 22.43 31.84 8.21
C PRO A 137 23.37 31.79 7.01
N GLU A 138 23.71 30.61 6.48
CA GLU A 138 24.81 30.48 5.50
C GLU A 138 24.50 31.04 4.10
N ASN A 139 23.28 31.51 3.82
CA ASN A 139 22.95 32.20 2.55
C ASN A 139 23.11 33.73 2.63
N PHE A 140 23.76 34.26 3.67
CA PHE A 140 24.17 35.65 3.75
C PHE A 140 25.68 35.80 3.58
N PRO A 141 26.15 36.58 2.58
CA PRO A 141 27.56 36.99 2.56
C PRO A 141 27.75 37.92 3.76
N THR A 142 28.38 37.41 4.82
CA THR A 142 28.67 38.16 6.05
C THR A 142 30.17 38.32 6.20
N ASP A 143 30.75 39.12 5.31
CA ASP A 143 31.91 39.92 5.66
C ASP A 143 31.38 41.21 6.28
N GLU A 144 31.29 41.25 7.62
CA GLU A 144 31.44 42.43 8.50
C GLU A 144 30.56 42.36 9.78
N ILE A 145 31.24 42.44 10.94
CA ILE A 145 30.86 43.16 12.20
C ILE A 145 29.79 42.47 13.09
N ILE A 146 29.88 42.27 14.43
CA ILE A 146 30.82 42.59 15.53
C ILE A 146 30.50 41.65 16.75
N HIS A 147 31.52 41.51 17.61
CA HIS A 147 31.65 40.88 18.93
C HIS A 147 30.53 40.98 20.01
N GLU A 148 30.62 40.00 20.94
CA GLU A 148 30.18 39.98 22.36
C GLU A 148 28.74 39.54 22.71
N ARG A 149 28.46 38.22 22.68
CA ARG A 149 27.72 37.42 23.71
C ARG A 149 27.64 35.94 23.34
N GLN A 150 28.76 35.23 23.52
CA GLN A 150 28.98 33.83 23.09
C GLN A 150 28.19 32.73 23.83
N HIS A 151 26.93 32.93 24.25
CA HIS A 151 26.16 31.83 24.86
C HIS A 151 24.69 31.65 24.43
N ASP A 152 24.08 32.60 23.73
CA ASP A 152 22.73 32.43 23.15
C ASP A 152 22.77 32.14 21.64
N ASP A 153 23.86 32.48 20.94
CA ASP A 153 24.07 32.14 19.53
C ASP A 153 24.17 30.62 19.30
N LEU A 154 24.56 29.85 20.31
CA LEU A 154 24.54 28.39 20.22
C LEU A 154 23.10 27.88 20.03
N LEU A 155 22.11 28.48 20.71
CA LEU A 155 20.70 28.12 20.56
C LEU A 155 20.13 28.51 19.19
N TYR A 156 20.61 29.61 18.60
CA TYR A 156 20.35 29.93 17.19
C TYR A 156 21.05 28.95 16.24
N SER A 157 22.21 28.40 16.62
CA SER A 157 22.90 27.38 15.83
C SER A 157 22.25 25.99 15.91
N TYR A 158 21.60 25.63 17.02
CA TYR A 158 20.75 24.42 17.17
C TYR A 158 19.39 24.55 16.43
N SER A 159 19.22 25.60 15.65
CA SER A 159 18.07 25.76 14.75
C SER A 159 18.48 25.76 13.27
N ASN A 160 19.76 25.50 12.97
CA ASN A 160 20.32 25.40 11.62
C ASN A 160 20.44 23.94 11.15
N TYR A 161 19.30 23.25 11.03
CA TYR A 161 19.31 21.81 10.75
C TYR A 161 18.77 21.41 9.37
N CYS A 162 19.24 22.09 8.31
CA CYS A 162 19.08 21.62 6.92
C CYS A 162 20.35 21.80 6.07
N ALA A 163 21.55 21.71 6.65
CA ALA A 163 22.79 21.79 5.90
C ALA A 163 23.21 20.41 5.35
N GLN A 164 22.45 19.83 4.41
CA GLN A 164 23.02 18.88 3.42
C GLN A 164 22.12 18.42 2.25
N GLN A 165 20.96 19.01 1.97
CA GLN A 165 20.08 18.50 0.89
C GLN A 165 19.39 19.60 0.05
N GLY A 166 20.16 20.45 -0.62
CA GLY A 166 19.88 20.97 -1.98
C GLY A 166 18.50 21.50 -2.44
N TYR A 167 17.49 21.81 -1.60
CA TYR A 167 16.15 22.20 -2.08
C TYR A 167 15.53 23.45 -1.40
N VAL A 168 14.43 23.94 -1.99
CA VAL A 168 13.78 25.24 -1.70
C VAL A 168 13.05 25.28 -0.35
N GLU A 169 12.51 24.14 0.09
CA GLU A 169 11.77 23.97 1.36
C GLU A 169 12.67 24.11 2.60
N ASP A 170 13.97 23.86 2.47
CA ASP A 170 14.92 23.93 3.58
C ASP A 170 15.32 25.35 3.98
N SER A 171 14.90 26.35 3.20
CA SER A 171 15.27 27.75 3.41
C SER A 171 14.48 28.44 4.54
N PHE A 172 13.45 27.80 5.11
CA PHE A 172 12.53 28.44 6.09
C PHE A 172 12.10 27.54 7.27
N GLY A 173 12.82 26.44 7.54
CA GLY A 173 12.45 25.50 8.61
C GLY A 173 11.27 24.59 8.27
N PHE A 174 10.85 24.50 6.99
CA PHE A 174 9.86 23.50 6.57
C PHE A 174 10.39 22.07 6.67
N GLY A 175 11.70 21.87 6.53
CA GLY A 175 12.36 20.60 6.80
C GLY A 175 12.12 20.10 8.22
N LEU A 176 12.04 20.99 9.22
CA LEU A 176 11.77 20.60 10.60
C LEU A 176 10.32 20.15 10.81
N ILE A 177 9.37 20.83 10.14
CA ILE A 177 7.95 20.44 10.14
C ILE A 177 7.76 19.11 9.43
N ALA A 178 8.42 18.93 8.28
CA ALA A 178 8.45 17.68 7.54
C ALA A 178 9.01 16.53 8.39
N LYS A 179 10.17 16.74 9.02
CA LYS A 179 10.80 15.77 9.92
C LYS A 179 9.89 15.41 11.09
N ALA A 180 9.23 16.39 11.71
CA ALA A 180 8.28 16.14 12.80
C ALA A 180 7.07 15.32 12.36
N LEU A 181 6.56 15.54 11.14
CA LEU A 181 5.48 14.72 10.58
C LEU A 181 5.94 13.29 10.29
N GLU A 182 7.11 13.13 9.69
CA GLU A 182 7.68 11.83 9.33
C GLU A 182 8.05 10.99 10.57
N GLN A 183 8.57 11.62 11.61
CA GLN A 183 8.77 10.98 12.91
C GLN A 183 7.44 10.72 13.64
N GLY A 184 6.46 11.62 13.46
CA GLY A 184 5.11 11.44 13.99
C GLY A 184 4.41 10.19 13.44
N ILE A 185 4.62 9.88 12.15
CA ILE A 185 4.11 8.67 11.50
C ILE A 185 4.62 7.40 12.21
N ASP A 186 5.86 7.38 12.67
CA ASP A 186 6.43 6.22 13.36
C ASP A 186 5.74 5.98 14.72
N LEU A 187 5.51 7.05 15.48
CA LEU A 187 5.19 6.95 16.92
C LEU A 187 3.74 7.24 17.30
N ILE A 188 2.89 7.66 16.37
CA ILE A 188 1.49 7.91 16.69
C ILE A 188 0.66 6.61 16.73
N LYS A 189 -0.34 6.51 17.60
CA LYS A 189 -1.25 5.35 17.62
C LYS A 189 -2.23 5.41 16.45
N PRO A 190 -2.83 4.26 16.04
CA PRO A 190 -3.98 4.27 15.15
C PRO A 190 -5.07 5.22 15.69
N ARG A 191 -5.53 6.16 14.85
CA ARG A 191 -6.48 7.24 15.21
C ARG A 191 -5.95 8.32 16.16
N GLY A 192 -4.64 8.34 16.43
CA GLY A 192 -4.02 9.47 17.12
C GLY A 192 -4.00 10.72 16.25
N LYS A 193 -3.82 11.89 16.89
CA LYS A 193 -3.82 13.19 16.22
C LYS A 193 -2.52 13.93 16.47
N LEU A 194 -2.02 14.65 15.46
CA LEU A 194 -0.93 15.60 15.63
C LEU A 194 -1.49 17.02 15.58
N ILE A 195 -1.21 17.83 16.60
CA ILE A 195 -1.69 19.21 16.69
C ILE A 195 -0.48 20.14 16.56
N SER A 196 -0.37 20.80 15.41
CA SER A 196 0.74 21.71 15.12
C SER A 196 0.24 23.15 15.06
N ASN A 197 0.97 24.07 15.67
CA ASN A 197 0.71 25.49 15.53
C ASN A 197 1.89 26.14 14.81
N MET A 198 1.52 26.91 13.80
CA MET A 198 2.39 27.31 12.73
C MET A 198 2.39 28.82 12.63
N GLY A 199 3.58 29.41 12.66
CA GLY A 199 3.81 30.78 12.20
C GLY A 199 3.48 30.87 10.71
N GLY A 200 2.54 31.72 10.34
CA GLY A 200 1.87 31.73 9.05
C GLY A 200 2.52 32.60 8.00
N ARG A 201 3.86 32.67 7.98
CA ARG A 201 4.63 33.31 6.90
C ARG A 201 4.67 32.45 5.61
N PRO A 202 4.76 31.11 5.68
CA PRO A 202 4.67 30.22 4.52
C PRO A 202 3.44 30.33 3.62
N GLY A 203 2.36 30.90 4.15
CA GLY A 203 1.05 30.88 3.52
C GLY A 203 0.35 29.53 3.52
N LYS A 204 -0.97 29.57 3.34
CA LYS A 204 -1.84 28.39 3.58
C LYS A 204 -1.57 27.26 2.60
N LYS A 205 -1.42 27.58 1.32
CA LYS A 205 -1.29 26.59 0.24
C LYS A 205 -0.01 25.76 0.33
N ILE A 206 1.07 26.38 0.78
CA ILE A 206 2.37 25.71 0.93
C ILE A 206 2.31 24.73 2.09
N LEU A 207 1.67 25.12 3.19
CA LEU A 207 1.43 24.23 4.31
C LEU A 207 0.53 23.07 3.88
N GLU A 208 -0.65 23.32 3.31
CA GLU A 208 -1.54 22.27 2.77
C GLU A 208 -0.79 21.26 1.92
N ARG A 209 -0.02 21.76 0.94
CA ARG A 209 0.80 20.92 0.08
C ARG A 209 1.87 20.11 0.81
N LEU A 210 2.51 20.68 1.84
CA LEU A 210 3.56 20.02 2.63
C LEU A 210 3.03 18.82 3.43
N PHE A 211 1.82 18.95 3.99
CA PHE A 211 1.16 17.89 4.75
C PHE A 211 0.55 16.84 3.81
N GLU A 212 -0.19 17.26 2.79
CA GLU A 212 -0.88 16.34 1.87
C GLU A 212 0.10 15.47 1.08
N ARG A 213 1.27 16.00 0.66
CA ARG A 213 2.33 15.21 0.01
C ARG A 213 2.85 14.05 0.86
N ARG A 214 2.67 14.11 2.18
CA ARG A 214 3.08 13.06 3.14
C ARG A 214 1.93 12.14 3.55
N GLY A 215 0.79 12.25 2.88
CA GLY A 215 -0.42 11.47 3.20
C GLY A 215 -1.10 11.94 4.50
N VAL A 216 -0.85 13.18 4.92
CA VAL A 216 -1.39 13.76 6.14
C VAL A 216 -2.52 14.72 5.79
N ASP A 217 -3.70 14.44 6.33
CA ASP A 217 -4.84 15.34 6.24
C ASP A 217 -4.71 16.46 7.26
N ILE A 218 -5.07 17.67 6.85
CA ILE A 218 -5.08 18.81 7.77
C ILE A 218 -6.44 19.47 7.88
N LYS A 219 -6.79 19.79 9.12
CA LYS A 219 -7.95 20.60 9.46
C LYS A 219 -7.48 21.86 10.17
N LYS A 220 -7.78 23.02 9.59
CA LYS A 220 -7.52 24.30 10.26
C LYS A 220 -8.47 24.47 11.43
N ILE A 221 -7.96 24.41 12.64
CA ILE A 221 -8.74 24.57 13.87
C ILE A 221 -8.94 26.04 14.19
N TRP A 222 -7.89 26.85 14.00
CA TRP A 222 -7.90 28.25 14.39
C TRP A 222 -6.81 29.05 13.69
N GLN A 223 -7.04 30.36 13.50
CA GLN A 223 -6.06 31.29 12.96
C GLN A 223 -6.24 32.68 13.60
N ARG A 224 -5.13 33.40 13.84
CA ARG A 224 -5.15 34.81 14.25
C ARG A 224 -3.96 35.55 13.67
N LYS A 225 -4.11 36.86 13.38
CA LYS A 225 -2.99 37.72 13.01
C LYS A 225 -2.28 38.28 14.24
N VAL A 226 -0.95 38.26 14.20
CA VAL A 226 -0.05 38.76 15.25
C VAL A 226 0.82 39.85 14.64
N ILE A 227 0.99 40.94 15.38
CA ILE A 227 1.86 42.06 14.96
C ILE A 227 3.30 41.55 14.90
N GLN A 228 3.98 41.84 13.80
CA GLN A 228 5.39 41.50 13.68
C GLN A 228 6.19 42.36 14.65
N ALA A 229 7.08 41.74 15.42
CA ALA A 229 7.97 42.45 16.32
C ALA A 229 8.86 43.41 15.52
N SER A 230 9.10 44.62 16.04
CA SER A 230 9.79 45.70 15.34
C SER A 230 11.26 45.42 15.06
N ASP A 231 11.84 44.44 15.76
CA ASP A 231 13.23 43.98 15.65
C ASP A 231 13.39 42.77 14.70
N THR A 232 12.32 42.27 14.09
CA THR A 232 12.41 41.15 13.16
C THR A 232 12.90 41.60 11.79
N ASP A 233 14.05 41.10 11.35
CA ASP A 233 14.53 41.31 9.97
C ASP A 233 13.75 40.45 8.96
N ILE A 234 13.24 41.11 7.92
CA ILE A 234 12.43 40.52 6.84
C ILE A 234 13.22 40.44 5.53
N ALA A 235 14.41 41.03 5.45
CA ALA A 235 15.28 40.93 4.27
C ALA A 235 15.57 39.49 3.81
N PRO A 236 15.76 38.48 4.69
CA PRO A 236 15.90 37.08 4.27
C PRO A 236 14.69 36.55 3.50
N MET A 237 13.50 37.00 3.89
CA MET A 237 12.22 36.52 3.37
C MET A 237 11.97 37.05 1.95
N ILE A 238 12.44 38.26 1.66
CA ILE A 238 12.40 38.88 0.32
C ILE A 238 13.28 38.08 -0.66
N LYS A 239 14.50 37.72 -0.25
CA LYS A 239 15.41 36.94 -1.10
C LYS A 239 14.81 35.59 -1.49
N ILE A 240 14.07 34.95 -0.58
CA ILE A 240 13.38 33.68 -0.87
C ILE A 240 12.29 33.85 -1.93
N GLU A 241 11.47 34.90 -1.83
CA GLU A 241 10.46 35.19 -2.86
C GLU A 241 11.09 35.54 -4.23
N GLU A 242 12.30 36.11 -4.24
CA GLU A 242 13.02 36.44 -5.48
C GLU A 242 13.74 35.22 -6.10
N GLN A 243 14.13 34.24 -5.28
CA GLN A 243 14.89 33.06 -5.69
C GLN A 243 14.04 31.79 -5.85
N SER A 244 12.76 31.83 -5.47
CA SER A 244 11.86 30.68 -5.51
C SER A 244 10.43 31.07 -5.89
N PRO A 245 9.59 30.14 -6.37
CA PRO A 245 8.18 30.39 -6.64
C PRO A 245 7.32 30.53 -5.36
N ILE A 246 7.93 30.49 -4.17
CA ILE A 246 7.24 30.61 -2.88
C ILE A 246 6.78 32.04 -2.67
N ARG A 247 5.51 32.19 -2.27
CA ARG A 247 4.94 33.47 -1.87
C ARG A 247 4.63 33.46 -0.39
N LEU A 248 5.27 34.35 0.37
CA LEU A 248 5.04 34.48 1.80
C LEU A 248 3.82 35.36 2.07
N GLU A 249 3.15 35.11 3.20
CA GLU A 249 1.91 35.80 3.58
C GLU A 249 2.14 36.76 4.75
N PHE A 250 2.13 38.06 4.45
CA PHE A 250 2.08 39.16 5.42
C PHE A 250 0.79 39.95 5.28
N TYR A 251 0.44 40.76 6.29
CA TYR A 251 -0.76 41.60 6.26
C TYR A 251 -0.43 43.02 6.71
N MET A 252 -1.08 44.03 6.13
CA MET A 252 -0.92 45.45 6.49
C MET A 252 -1.66 45.82 7.78
N GLY A 253 -1.42 45.10 8.87
CA GLY A 253 -2.13 45.28 10.14
C GLY A 253 -3.21 44.22 10.38
N LEU A 254 -3.85 44.27 11.55
CA LEU A 254 -4.73 43.19 12.03
C LEU A 254 -6.04 43.07 11.24
N ASN A 255 -6.51 44.16 10.61
CA ASN A 255 -7.82 44.25 9.98
C ASN A 255 -7.81 44.00 8.46
N PHE A 256 -6.65 43.69 7.87
CA PHE A 256 -6.52 43.49 6.42
C PHE A 256 -6.42 42.01 6.09
N ASP A 257 -7.36 41.48 5.31
CA ASP A 257 -7.46 40.04 5.01
C ASP A 257 -6.68 39.60 3.77
N GLU A 258 -6.31 40.53 2.90
CA GLU A 258 -5.45 40.23 1.76
C GLU A 258 -3.98 40.15 2.19
N SER A 259 -3.34 39.05 1.81
CA SER A 259 -1.91 38.86 2.06
C SER A 259 -1.07 39.63 1.04
N ILE A 260 -0.05 40.31 1.54
CA ILE A 260 1.01 40.98 0.76
C ILE A 260 2.31 40.17 0.82
N SER A 261 3.18 40.38 -0.17
CA SER A 261 4.49 39.73 -0.24
C SER A 261 5.47 40.29 0.80
N ALA A 262 6.55 39.57 1.08
CA ALA A 262 7.61 40.01 1.99
C ALA A 262 8.20 41.36 1.55
N LYS A 263 8.39 41.55 0.23
CA LYS A 263 8.89 42.80 -0.35
C LYS A 263 7.98 44.00 -0.05
N THR A 264 6.69 43.84 -0.30
CA THR A 264 5.69 44.88 0.00
C THR A 264 5.60 45.14 1.50
N ALA A 265 5.68 44.09 2.33
CA ALA A 265 5.66 44.23 3.79
C ALA A 265 6.84 45.04 4.32
N LYS A 266 8.05 44.83 3.79
CA LYS A 266 9.24 45.61 4.17
C LYS A 266 9.12 47.08 3.80
N TYR A 267 8.69 47.38 2.56
CA TYR A 267 8.47 48.77 2.15
C TYR A 267 7.43 49.47 3.02
N TYR A 268 6.34 48.77 3.38
CA TYR A 268 5.32 49.32 4.25
C TYR A 268 5.82 49.55 5.68
N ALA A 269 6.59 48.61 6.23
CA ALA A 269 7.20 48.74 7.55
C ALA A 269 8.22 49.89 7.62
N ASP A 270 9.07 50.04 6.60
CA ASP A 270 10.07 51.12 6.50
C ASP A 270 9.42 52.51 6.38
N ALA A 271 8.20 52.57 5.82
CA ALA A 271 7.37 53.78 5.78
C ALA A 271 6.62 54.05 7.10
N GLY A 272 6.87 53.28 8.17
CA GLY A 272 6.23 53.42 9.48
C GLY A 272 4.89 52.67 9.61
N GLY A 273 4.54 51.83 8.63
CA GLY A 273 3.34 50.98 8.66
C GLY A 273 3.49 49.76 9.58
N GLN A 274 2.38 49.28 10.14
CA GLN A 274 2.38 48.08 10.98
C GLN A 274 2.07 46.83 10.14
N ILE A 275 2.95 45.84 10.19
CA ILE A 275 2.76 44.55 9.51
C ILE A 275 2.41 43.44 10.50
N CYS A 276 1.67 42.44 10.02
CA CYS A 276 1.26 41.26 10.79
C CYS A 276 1.55 39.98 10.00
N HIS A 277 1.67 38.86 10.71
CA HIS A 277 1.66 37.51 10.16
C HIS A 277 0.54 36.69 10.82
N SER A 278 0.13 35.59 10.20
CA SER A 278 -0.88 34.72 10.84
C SER A 278 -0.23 33.70 11.79
N LEU A 279 -0.97 33.23 12.77
CA LEU A 279 -0.63 32.10 13.64
C LEU A 279 -1.78 31.11 13.51
N THR A 280 -1.50 29.91 13.02
CA THR A 280 -2.53 28.94 12.61
C THR A 280 -2.32 27.61 13.32
N VAL A 281 -3.38 27.07 13.91
CA VAL A 281 -3.40 25.72 14.50
C VAL A 281 -4.01 24.76 13.50
N TYR A 282 -3.24 23.75 13.14
CA TYR A 282 -3.67 22.62 12.32
C TYR A 282 -3.77 21.36 13.18
N GLU A 283 -4.87 20.65 13.00
CA GLU A 283 -5.00 19.27 13.41
C GLU A 283 -4.67 18.40 12.21
N CYS A 284 -3.75 17.48 12.41
CA CYS A 284 -3.23 16.56 11.42
C CYS A 284 -3.73 15.15 11.75
N THR A 285 -4.35 14.50 10.78
CA THR A 285 -4.81 13.11 10.89
C THR A 285 -4.12 12.23 9.85
N PHE A 286 -3.68 11.06 10.28
CA PHE A 286 -2.93 10.12 9.45
C PHE A 286 -3.86 9.03 8.92
N HIS A 287 -3.97 8.91 7.60
CA HIS A 287 -4.72 7.82 6.95
C HIS A 287 -3.79 6.65 6.63
N ASN A 288 -4.24 5.42 6.84
CA ASN A 288 -3.47 4.19 6.61
C ASN A 288 -2.06 4.24 7.21
N LEU A 289 -1.99 4.54 8.50
CA LEU A 289 -0.75 4.75 9.23
C LEU A 289 0.27 3.61 9.03
N ASP A 290 -0.18 2.36 8.97
CA ASP A 290 0.71 1.21 8.75
C ASP A 290 1.34 1.19 7.35
N ILE A 291 0.62 1.70 6.33
CA ILE A 291 1.15 1.86 4.96
C ILE A 291 2.14 3.02 4.93
N LEU A 292 1.79 4.16 5.53
CA LEU A 292 2.70 5.30 5.63
C LEU A 292 4.00 4.94 6.36
N ARG A 293 3.91 4.18 7.47
CA ARG A 293 5.08 3.64 8.18
C ARG A 293 5.96 2.80 7.28
N ASN A 294 5.37 1.90 6.50
CA ASN A 294 6.14 1.05 5.58
C ASN A 294 6.82 1.88 4.48
N ILE A 295 6.12 2.87 3.92
CA ILE A 295 6.65 3.76 2.87
C ILE A 295 7.80 4.60 3.44
N PHE A 296 7.58 5.33 4.54
CA PHE A 296 8.62 6.19 5.12
C PHE A 296 9.74 5.39 5.77
N SER A 297 9.49 4.17 6.28
CA SER A 297 10.55 3.27 6.75
C SER A 297 11.46 2.79 5.62
N LEU A 298 10.90 2.52 4.43
CA LEU A 298 11.68 2.15 3.25
C LEU A 298 12.50 3.35 2.76
N LEU A 299 11.87 4.52 2.69
CA LEU A 299 12.47 5.73 2.13
C LEU A 299 13.50 6.41 3.05
N LYS A 300 13.58 6.02 4.33
CA LYS A 300 14.62 6.45 5.29
C LYS A 300 15.99 5.83 5.01
N ASP A 301 16.07 4.84 4.13
CA ASP A 301 17.34 4.31 3.66
C ASP A 301 18.14 5.39 2.89
N VAL A 302 19.46 5.35 3.00
CA VAL A 302 20.38 6.28 2.33
C VAL A 302 20.26 6.13 0.80
N ASP A 303 19.90 4.94 0.32
CA ASP A 303 19.76 4.63 -1.11
C ASP A 303 18.49 5.21 -1.75
N TYR A 304 17.51 5.65 -0.94
CA TYR A 304 16.22 6.14 -1.43
C TYR A 304 15.97 7.62 -1.15
N GLN A 305 17.01 8.39 -0.79
CA GLN A 305 16.89 9.82 -0.50
C GLN A 305 16.26 10.59 -1.68
N GLU A 306 16.70 10.37 -2.92
CA GLU A 306 16.07 11.01 -4.10
C GLU A 306 14.58 10.64 -4.28
N ALA A 307 14.19 9.41 -3.91
CA ALA A 307 12.80 8.95 -3.97
C ALA A 307 11.95 9.52 -2.83
N LEU A 308 12.51 9.67 -1.63
CA LEU A 308 11.90 10.38 -0.51
C LEU A 308 11.60 11.84 -0.89
N HIS A 309 12.54 12.49 -1.58
CA HIS A 309 12.40 13.88 -2.05
C HIS A 309 11.35 14.03 -3.17
N GLY A 310 11.21 13.02 -4.03
CA GLY A 310 10.23 12.98 -5.13
C GLY A 310 8.82 12.53 -4.71
N LEU A 311 8.64 12.02 -3.49
CA LEU A 311 7.37 11.45 -3.04
C LEU A 311 6.26 12.52 -2.95
N ASP A 312 5.14 12.23 -3.58
CA ASP A 312 3.93 13.04 -3.57
C ASP A 312 2.70 12.16 -3.37
N LEU A 313 2.22 12.11 -2.13
CA LEU A 313 1.03 11.38 -1.71
C LEU A 313 -0.24 12.25 -1.74
N CYS A 314 -0.24 13.39 -2.45
CA CYS A 314 -1.48 14.16 -2.65
C CYS A 314 -2.43 13.36 -3.55
N PHE A 315 -3.53 12.87 -2.99
CA PHE A 315 -4.56 12.17 -3.73
C PHE A 315 -5.87 12.95 -3.64
N ASN A 316 -6.34 13.48 -4.78
CA ASN A 316 -7.67 14.11 -4.87
C ASN A 316 -8.81 13.12 -4.58
N ASP A 317 -8.54 11.80 -4.65
CA ASP A 317 -9.43 10.73 -4.23
C ASP A 317 -8.64 9.60 -3.57
N LYS A 318 -8.89 9.38 -2.27
CA LYS A 318 -8.16 8.40 -1.43
C LYS A 318 -8.53 6.95 -1.74
N SER A 319 -9.74 6.69 -2.23
CA SER A 319 -10.18 5.33 -2.53
C SER A 319 -9.44 4.77 -3.75
N ILE A 320 -9.22 5.62 -4.75
CA ILE A 320 -8.51 5.31 -6.00
C ILE A 320 -7.00 5.20 -5.76
N ALA A 321 -6.43 5.96 -4.83
CA ALA A 321 -5.02 5.84 -4.46
C ALA A 321 -4.73 4.54 -3.72
N GLU A 322 -5.58 4.16 -2.76
CA GLU A 322 -5.52 2.86 -2.10
C GLU A 322 -5.76 1.71 -3.08
N GLU A 323 -6.72 1.84 -4.00
CA GLU A 323 -7.00 0.82 -5.00
C GLU A 323 -5.86 0.71 -6.03
N LYS A 324 -5.31 1.81 -6.54
CA LYS A 324 -4.18 1.78 -7.49
C LYS A 324 -2.87 1.34 -6.83
N ILE A 325 -2.57 1.74 -5.59
CA ILE A 325 -1.36 1.30 -4.87
C ILE A 325 -1.48 -0.18 -4.45
N ASN A 326 -2.67 -0.62 -4.02
CA ASN A 326 -2.92 -2.03 -3.75
C ASN A 326 -3.00 -2.87 -5.03
N PHE A 327 -3.51 -2.35 -6.15
CA PHE A 327 -3.60 -3.06 -7.43
C PHE A 327 -2.21 -3.20 -8.08
N LEU A 328 -1.43 -2.12 -8.16
CA LEU A 328 -0.10 -2.09 -8.78
C LEU A 328 0.95 -2.86 -7.97
N SER A 329 0.89 -2.83 -6.63
CA SER A 329 1.81 -3.61 -5.76
C SER A 329 1.41 -5.07 -5.52
N THR A 330 0.25 -5.51 -6.03
CA THR A 330 -0.30 -6.85 -5.77
C THR A 330 -0.26 -7.78 -6.98
N LEU A 331 -0.08 -7.27 -8.21
CA LEU A 331 -0.34 -8.08 -9.40
C LEU A 331 0.84 -8.80 -10.07
N THR A 332 2.11 -8.39 -9.91
CA THR A 332 3.18 -8.98 -10.74
C THR A 332 4.04 -10.04 -10.03
N GLN A 333 4.60 -9.76 -8.85
CA GLN A 333 5.46 -10.73 -8.13
C GLN A 333 4.71 -11.58 -7.10
N LYS A 334 3.77 -10.98 -6.35
CA LYS A 334 3.04 -11.68 -5.27
C LYS A 334 2.17 -12.82 -5.80
N SER A 335 1.59 -12.69 -6.99
CA SER A 335 0.78 -13.73 -7.63
C SER A 335 1.61 -14.96 -7.99
N LEU A 336 2.82 -14.76 -8.51
CA LEU A 336 3.78 -15.82 -8.80
C LEU A 336 4.24 -16.54 -7.53
N ILE A 337 4.65 -15.78 -6.50
CA ILE A 337 5.06 -16.32 -5.20
C ILE A 337 3.90 -17.09 -4.53
N SER A 338 2.69 -16.53 -4.57
CA SER A 338 1.47 -17.18 -4.10
C SER A 338 1.23 -18.51 -4.79
N ASN A 339 1.43 -18.59 -6.11
CA ASN A 339 1.31 -19.84 -6.85
C ASN A 339 2.37 -20.85 -6.44
N ILE A 340 3.63 -20.43 -6.28
CA ILE A 340 4.70 -21.31 -5.80
C ILE A 340 4.31 -21.92 -4.44
N VAL A 341 3.88 -21.09 -3.47
CA VAL A 341 3.51 -21.57 -2.14
C VAL A 341 2.26 -22.45 -2.14
N ASN A 342 1.28 -22.18 -3.01
CA ASN A 342 0.10 -23.03 -3.15
C ASN A 342 0.42 -24.38 -3.81
N VAL A 343 1.34 -24.39 -4.78
CA VAL A 343 1.77 -25.58 -5.53
C VAL A 343 2.52 -26.56 -4.63
N TYR A 344 3.41 -26.06 -3.77
CA TYR A 344 4.27 -26.90 -2.94
C TYR A 344 3.72 -27.03 -1.51
N SER A 345 3.71 -28.24 -0.95
CA SER A 345 3.33 -28.48 0.47
C SER A 345 4.52 -28.24 1.42
N ALA A 346 5.14 -27.08 1.32
CA ALA A 346 6.26 -26.74 2.21
C ALA A 346 5.74 -26.54 3.64
N SER A 347 6.36 -27.20 4.62
CA SER A 347 6.14 -27.00 6.05
C SER A 347 7.03 -25.89 6.64
N LEU A 348 8.18 -25.61 6.01
CA LEU A 348 9.10 -24.55 6.40
C LEU A 348 9.56 -23.76 5.17
N ILE A 349 9.36 -22.44 5.24
CA ILE A 349 9.77 -21.46 4.23
C ILE A 349 10.69 -20.44 4.89
N LEU A 350 11.83 -20.15 4.26
CA LEU A 350 12.64 -18.98 4.60
C LEU A 350 12.40 -17.89 3.57
N ALA A 351 12.24 -16.65 4.02
CA ALA A 351 12.04 -15.52 3.14
C ALA A 351 12.76 -14.28 3.70
N ASP A 352 13.39 -13.47 2.85
CA ASP A 352 13.85 -12.15 3.28
C ASP A 352 12.68 -11.26 3.71
N THR A 353 12.96 -10.11 4.32
CA THR A 353 11.93 -9.21 4.87
C THR A 353 10.83 -8.83 3.87
N ASP A 354 11.17 -8.55 2.62
CA ASP A 354 10.20 -8.10 1.62
C ASP A 354 9.29 -9.25 1.16
N HIS A 355 9.87 -10.42 0.92
CA HIS A 355 9.12 -11.62 0.58
C HIS A 355 8.29 -12.12 1.77
N ALA A 356 8.83 -12.05 3.00
CA ALA A 356 8.14 -12.46 4.22
C ALA A 356 6.90 -11.62 4.46
N LYS A 357 6.97 -10.28 4.30
CA LYS A 357 5.78 -9.40 4.37
C LYS A 357 4.68 -9.85 3.40
N GLY A 358 5.06 -10.18 2.16
CA GLY A 358 4.12 -10.69 1.16
C GLY A 358 3.55 -12.08 1.46
N LEU A 359 4.32 -12.92 2.15
CA LEU A 359 3.97 -14.30 2.47
C LEU A 359 3.15 -14.46 3.77
N ARG A 360 3.30 -13.56 4.74
CA ARG A 360 2.58 -13.60 6.03
C ARG A 360 1.06 -13.68 5.88
N LYS A 361 0.48 -13.07 4.84
CA LYS A 361 -0.97 -13.18 4.56
C LYS A 361 -1.42 -14.59 4.17
N TYR A 362 -0.50 -15.46 3.77
CA TYR A 362 -0.75 -16.87 3.45
C TYR A 362 -0.34 -17.80 4.58
N GLU A 363 0.24 -17.28 5.67
CA GLU A 363 0.61 -18.05 6.84
C GLU A 363 -0.66 -18.67 7.41
N SER A 364 -0.82 -19.95 7.13
CA SER A 364 -1.92 -20.78 7.62
C SER A 364 -1.36 -21.71 8.68
N LYS A 365 -2.21 -22.51 9.33
CA LYS A 365 -1.77 -23.56 10.27
C LYS A 365 -0.83 -24.62 9.64
N ASN A 366 -0.53 -24.53 8.35
CA ASN A 366 0.10 -25.59 7.56
C ASN A 366 1.58 -25.36 7.20
N PHE A 367 2.14 -24.16 7.42
CA PHE A 367 3.58 -23.92 7.23
C PHE A 367 4.11 -22.85 8.18
N ILE A 368 5.40 -22.95 8.49
CA ILE A 368 6.15 -21.99 9.30
C ILE A 368 6.92 -21.08 8.34
N LEU A 369 6.73 -19.77 8.47
CA LEU A 369 7.50 -18.76 7.74
C LEU A 369 8.56 -18.16 8.68
N LEU A 370 9.83 -18.24 8.31
CA LEU A 370 10.91 -17.58 9.02
C LEU A 370 11.53 -16.49 8.15
N GLU A 371 11.55 -15.29 8.71
CA GLU A 371 12.23 -14.15 8.12
C GLU A 371 13.75 -14.30 8.26
N VAL A 372 14.49 -14.04 7.19
CA VAL A 372 15.95 -14.19 7.15
C VAL A 372 16.65 -12.88 6.78
N PRO A 373 17.87 -12.64 7.28
CA PRO A 373 18.64 -11.46 6.92
C PRO A 373 19.02 -11.47 5.43
N GLN A 374 19.17 -10.30 4.82
CA GLN A 374 19.63 -10.10 3.43
C GLN A 374 21.12 -10.45 3.20
N SER A 375 21.72 -11.28 4.06
CA SER A 375 23.10 -11.75 3.94
C SER A 375 23.11 -13.18 3.44
N SER A 376 23.69 -13.40 2.25
CA SER A 376 23.76 -14.76 1.66
C SER A 376 24.49 -15.76 2.55
N THR A 377 25.56 -15.33 3.25
CA THR A 377 26.33 -16.20 4.16
C THR A 377 25.51 -16.64 5.37
N LEU A 378 24.70 -15.75 5.94
CA LEU A 378 23.81 -16.12 7.05
C LEU A 378 22.68 -17.04 6.56
N LEU A 379 22.14 -16.77 5.37
CA LEU A 379 21.15 -17.64 4.75
C LEU A 379 21.71 -19.05 4.50
N GLU A 380 22.94 -19.18 4.03
CA GLU A 380 23.61 -20.48 3.87
C GLU A 380 23.66 -21.26 5.18
N GLU A 381 24.03 -20.62 6.30
CA GLU A 381 24.00 -21.26 7.61
C GLU A 381 22.60 -21.70 8.04
N LEU A 382 21.58 -20.86 7.75
CA LEU A 382 20.20 -21.16 8.08
C LEU A 382 19.67 -22.34 7.25
N ILE A 383 20.02 -22.43 5.97
CA ILE A 383 19.65 -23.57 5.12
C ILE A 383 20.27 -24.86 5.66
N LEU A 384 21.56 -24.85 6.02
CA LEU A 384 22.25 -26.02 6.57
C LEU A 384 21.64 -26.50 7.90
N LYS A 385 21.23 -25.57 8.76
CA LYS A 385 20.70 -25.88 10.10
C LYS A 385 19.21 -26.26 10.07
N LEU A 386 18.41 -25.54 9.29
CA LEU A 386 16.95 -25.62 9.31
C LEU A 386 16.37 -26.48 8.20
N LYS A 387 17.12 -26.72 7.12
CA LYS A 387 16.73 -27.55 5.96
C LYS A 387 15.34 -27.18 5.42
N PRO A 388 15.11 -25.91 5.06
CA PRO A 388 13.82 -25.45 4.56
C PRO A 388 13.51 -26.08 3.19
N GLN A 389 12.23 -26.20 2.87
CA GLN A 389 11.83 -26.74 1.56
C GLN A 389 11.85 -25.66 0.47
N LEU A 390 11.51 -24.41 0.82
CA LEU A 390 11.50 -23.26 -0.07
C LEU A 390 12.28 -22.09 0.55
N VAL A 391 13.04 -21.39 -0.28
CA VAL A 391 13.73 -20.15 0.09
C VAL A 391 13.39 -19.07 -0.94
N PHE A 392 12.94 -17.90 -0.48
CA PHE A 392 12.78 -16.69 -1.28
C PHE A 392 13.79 -15.64 -0.80
N PHE A 393 14.67 -15.18 -1.70
CA PHE A 393 15.78 -14.33 -1.30
C PHE A 393 16.18 -13.31 -2.37
N SER A 394 16.43 -12.08 -1.94
CA SER A 394 17.04 -11.01 -2.70
C SER A 394 18.42 -10.68 -2.14
N PHE A 395 19.39 -10.50 -3.02
CA PHE A 395 20.72 -10.07 -2.62
C PHE A 395 20.72 -8.58 -2.30
N ASN A 396 21.49 -8.13 -1.31
CA ASN A 396 21.81 -6.71 -1.18
C ASN A 396 22.68 -6.20 -2.35
N GLU A 397 22.84 -4.88 -2.47
CA GLU A 397 23.48 -4.25 -3.64
C GLU A 397 24.95 -4.71 -3.87
N LEU A 398 25.70 -4.99 -2.80
CA LEU A 398 27.07 -5.47 -2.90
C LEU A 398 27.11 -6.94 -3.34
N GLN A 399 26.28 -7.78 -2.73
CA GLN A 399 26.24 -9.21 -3.04
C GLN A 399 25.56 -9.50 -4.38
N SER A 400 24.67 -8.63 -4.87
CA SER A 400 24.02 -8.78 -6.18
C SER A 400 25.02 -8.69 -7.34
N LYS A 401 26.19 -8.07 -7.11
CA LYS A 401 27.32 -7.97 -8.06
C LYS A 401 28.26 -9.19 -7.99
N SER A 402 28.14 -10.04 -6.97
CA SER A 402 29.02 -11.20 -6.71
C SER A 402 28.50 -12.48 -7.38
N VAL A 403 29.36 -13.15 -8.16
CA VAL A 403 29.04 -14.47 -8.76
C VAL A 403 29.20 -15.59 -7.73
N GLU A 404 30.18 -15.43 -6.84
CA GLU A 404 30.58 -16.41 -5.83
C GLU A 404 29.47 -16.62 -4.78
N SER A 405 28.84 -15.54 -4.35
CA SER A 405 27.72 -15.59 -3.39
C SER A 405 26.53 -16.38 -3.95
N PHE A 406 26.21 -16.18 -5.24
CA PHE A 406 25.15 -16.93 -5.90
C PHE A 406 25.50 -18.42 -6.05
N LYS A 407 26.75 -18.74 -6.44
CA LYS A 407 27.22 -20.13 -6.55
C LYS A 407 27.18 -20.88 -5.21
N SER A 408 27.60 -20.23 -4.13
CA SER A 408 27.58 -20.84 -2.79
C SER A 408 26.15 -21.21 -2.38
N LEU A 409 25.22 -20.26 -2.54
CA LEU A 409 23.82 -20.46 -2.18
C LEU A 409 23.16 -21.58 -3.01
N ILE A 410 23.47 -21.68 -4.31
CA ILE A 410 23.02 -22.78 -5.16
C ILE A 410 23.47 -24.13 -4.59
N SER A 411 24.77 -24.25 -4.25
CA SER A 411 25.38 -25.49 -3.77
C SER A 411 24.80 -25.93 -2.43
N VAL A 412 24.62 -24.99 -1.49
CA VAL A 412 24.05 -25.28 -0.17
C VAL A 412 22.58 -25.68 -0.29
N SER A 413 21.81 -24.99 -1.13
CA SER A 413 20.41 -25.34 -1.39
C SER A 413 20.27 -26.72 -2.03
N GLU A 414 21.18 -27.05 -2.96
CA GLU A 414 21.20 -28.38 -3.57
C GLU A 414 21.49 -29.47 -2.54
N GLN A 415 22.47 -29.26 -1.66
CA GLN A 415 22.87 -30.21 -0.63
C GLN A 415 21.69 -30.61 0.25
N GLU A 416 20.92 -29.64 0.73
CA GLU A 416 19.84 -29.85 1.70
C GLU A 416 18.46 -30.09 1.06
N GLY A 417 18.35 -30.13 -0.28
CA GLY A 417 17.07 -30.40 -0.95
C GLY A 417 16.11 -29.21 -0.95
N THR A 418 16.65 -28.00 -0.88
CA THR A 418 15.90 -26.74 -0.83
C THR A 418 15.68 -26.18 -2.24
N ARG A 419 14.44 -25.84 -2.60
CA ARG A 419 14.17 -25.07 -3.82
C ARG A 419 14.45 -23.59 -3.54
N LEU A 420 15.27 -22.99 -4.39
CA LEU A 420 15.79 -21.64 -4.23
C LEU A 420 15.16 -20.70 -5.26
N PHE A 421 14.45 -19.68 -4.79
CA PHE A 421 13.90 -18.59 -5.59
C PHE A 421 14.69 -17.31 -5.28
N VAL A 422 15.44 -16.83 -6.25
CA VAL A 422 16.24 -15.61 -6.11
C VAL A 422 15.58 -14.47 -6.84
N ASP A 423 15.25 -13.38 -6.14
CA ASP A 423 14.71 -12.18 -6.75
C ASP A 423 15.83 -11.18 -7.07
N MET A 424 15.93 -10.81 -8.35
CA MET A 424 16.87 -9.77 -8.81
C MET A 424 16.17 -8.51 -9.34
N SER A 425 14.86 -8.38 -9.15
CA SER A 425 14.02 -7.33 -9.74
C SER A 425 14.50 -5.92 -9.40
N ALA A 426 14.98 -5.68 -8.17
CA ALA A 426 15.52 -4.39 -7.74
C ALA A 426 16.71 -3.92 -8.61
N TYR A 427 17.50 -4.87 -9.11
CA TYR A 427 18.70 -4.60 -9.92
C TYR A 427 18.48 -4.86 -11.40
N PHE A 428 17.40 -5.55 -11.78
CA PHE A 428 17.09 -5.89 -13.15
C PHE A 428 16.66 -4.65 -13.94
N GLU A 429 17.48 -4.27 -14.91
CA GLU A 429 17.24 -3.12 -15.78
C GLU A 429 17.50 -3.52 -17.23
N VAL A 430 16.53 -3.21 -18.09
CA VAL A 430 16.70 -3.37 -19.54
C VAL A 430 17.02 -2.00 -20.12
N SER A 431 18.31 -1.69 -20.26
CA SER A 431 18.79 -0.44 -20.83
C SER A 431 19.98 -0.67 -21.76
N SER A 432 20.41 0.37 -22.47
CA SER A 432 21.60 0.32 -23.33
C SER A 432 22.91 0.21 -22.57
N SER A 433 22.89 0.35 -21.24
CA SER A 433 24.06 0.25 -20.36
C SER A 433 23.65 -0.41 -19.03
N PRO A 434 23.25 -1.70 -19.06
CA PRO A 434 22.72 -2.37 -17.90
C PRO A 434 23.80 -2.50 -16.82
N GLN A 435 23.38 -2.46 -15.56
CA GLN A 435 24.27 -2.64 -14.43
C GLN A 435 24.91 -4.05 -14.44
N ASN A 436 26.09 -4.14 -13.83
CA ASN A 436 26.78 -5.42 -13.69
C ASN A 436 26.13 -6.29 -12.60
N ILE A 437 25.37 -7.31 -13.00
CA ILE A 437 24.67 -8.22 -12.07
C ILE A 437 25.41 -9.57 -12.04
N GLY A 438 25.81 -10.03 -10.86
CA GLY A 438 26.51 -11.30 -10.63
C GLY A 438 25.71 -12.50 -11.13
N ILE A 439 24.40 -12.50 -10.94
CA ILE A 439 23.49 -13.55 -11.45
C ILE A 439 23.53 -13.61 -12.98
N LEU A 440 23.42 -12.48 -13.69
CA LEU A 440 23.51 -12.46 -15.16
C LEU A 440 24.90 -12.90 -15.66
N ASN A 441 25.96 -12.51 -14.94
CA ASN A 441 27.32 -12.99 -15.22
C ASN A 441 27.48 -14.50 -15.03
N TYR A 442 26.77 -15.10 -14.06
CA TYR A 442 26.71 -16.55 -13.87
C TYR A 442 25.97 -17.25 -15.00
N LEU A 443 24.84 -16.69 -15.48
CA LEU A 443 24.04 -17.23 -16.58
C LEU A 443 24.74 -17.10 -17.95
N SER A 444 25.59 -16.09 -18.10
CA SER A 444 26.67 -16.18 -19.08
C SER A 444 27.61 -17.29 -18.62
N LYS A 445 28.11 -18.25 -19.39
CA LYS A 445 28.98 -19.35 -18.88
C LYS A 445 28.28 -20.55 -18.19
N ASN A 446 27.20 -20.41 -17.40
CA ASN A 446 26.61 -21.56 -16.68
C ASN A 446 25.10 -21.75 -16.92
N ASN A 447 24.64 -22.97 -16.67
CA ASN A 447 23.24 -23.37 -16.64
C ASN A 447 22.64 -23.18 -15.24
N LEU A 448 21.32 -23.01 -15.17
CA LEU A 448 20.59 -22.99 -13.90
C LEU A 448 20.26 -24.43 -13.47
N PRO A 449 20.57 -24.83 -12.23
CA PRO A 449 20.12 -26.10 -11.70
C PRO A 449 18.59 -26.17 -11.55
N ASN A 450 18.03 -27.37 -11.57
CA ASN A 450 16.57 -27.60 -11.54
C ASN A 450 15.86 -27.10 -10.28
N HIS A 451 16.59 -26.95 -9.16
CA HIS A 451 16.04 -26.44 -7.92
C HIS A 451 16.08 -24.91 -7.82
N VAL A 452 16.62 -24.22 -8.83
CA VAL A 452 16.83 -22.77 -8.80
C VAL A 452 15.94 -22.08 -9.83
N ALA A 453 15.30 -20.99 -9.40
CA ALA A 453 14.58 -20.09 -10.29
C ALA A 453 14.89 -18.63 -9.92
N ILE A 454 14.94 -17.76 -10.92
CA ILE A 454 15.24 -16.33 -10.73
C ILE A 454 14.00 -15.51 -11.10
N ILE A 455 13.56 -14.64 -10.19
CA ILE A 455 12.46 -13.71 -10.37
C ILE A 455 13.03 -12.40 -10.94
N CYS A 456 12.44 -11.96 -12.06
CA CYS A 456 12.90 -10.81 -12.85
C CYS A 456 11.71 -9.88 -13.14
N GLY A 457 11.39 -9.01 -12.19
CA GLY A 457 10.38 -7.97 -12.33
C GLY A 457 10.88 -6.82 -13.19
N LEU A 458 10.07 -6.40 -14.17
CA LEU A 458 10.27 -5.18 -14.96
C LEU A 458 9.70 -3.95 -14.23
N ILE A 459 10.04 -3.81 -12.95
CA ILE A 459 9.50 -2.80 -12.03
C ILE A 459 10.07 -1.39 -12.24
N LYS A 460 11.06 -1.24 -13.13
CA LYS A 460 11.68 0.05 -13.48
C LYS A 460 10.98 0.73 -14.67
N ASN A 461 9.76 0.30 -15.03
CA ASN A 461 8.99 0.88 -16.11
C ASN A 461 8.45 2.27 -15.71
N LYS A 462 9.12 3.31 -16.20
CA LYS A 462 8.71 4.71 -15.98
C LYS A 462 7.69 5.23 -17.00
N VAL A 463 7.36 4.46 -18.04
CA VAL A 463 6.48 4.89 -19.15
C VAL A 463 5.04 4.48 -18.87
N TYR A 464 4.81 3.21 -18.54
CA TYR A 464 3.50 2.65 -18.22
C TYR A 464 3.62 1.74 -16.99
N SER A 465 3.68 2.34 -15.80
CA SER A 465 3.79 1.57 -14.54
C SER A 465 2.59 0.66 -14.28
N ASP A 466 1.45 0.92 -14.92
CA ASP A 466 0.26 0.07 -14.95
C ASP A 466 0.42 -1.19 -15.82
N LEU A 467 1.43 -1.21 -16.68
CA LEU A 467 1.81 -2.36 -17.49
C LEU A 467 3.06 -3.04 -16.94
N GLU A 468 3.43 -2.93 -15.67
CA GLU A 468 4.54 -3.72 -15.10
C GLU A 468 4.32 -5.24 -15.27
N ASP A 469 5.40 -5.98 -15.54
CA ASP A 469 5.36 -7.44 -15.74
C ASP A 469 6.56 -8.11 -15.05
N CYS A 470 6.51 -9.44 -14.88
CA CYS A 470 7.54 -10.22 -14.21
C CYS A 470 7.79 -11.53 -14.95
N PHE A 471 9.07 -11.86 -15.16
CA PHE A 471 9.48 -13.14 -15.74
C PHE A 471 10.16 -14.02 -14.69
N LEU A 472 9.92 -15.33 -14.79
CA LEU A 472 10.67 -16.33 -14.03
C LEU A 472 11.67 -17.01 -14.98
N LEU A 473 12.96 -16.96 -14.65
CA LEU A 473 14.00 -17.69 -15.35
C LEU A 473 14.29 -19.00 -14.61
N THR A 474 14.07 -20.12 -15.29
CA THR A 474 14.44 -21.45 -14.80
C THR A 474 14.73 -22.37 -15.99
N GLN A 475 15.50 -23.42 -15.75
CA GLN A 475 15.69 -24.52 -16.71
C GLN A 475 14.87 -25.76 -16.34
N ASN A 476 14.05 -25.68 -15.29
CA ASN A 476 13.16 -26.76 -14.86
C ASN A 476 11.85 -26.73 -15.67
N GLU A 477 11.69 -27.69 -16.58
CA GLU A 477 10.52 -27.81 -17.46
C GLU A 477 9.24 -28.01 -16.65
N ASN A 478 9.27 -28.87 -15.63
CA ASN A 478 8.10 -29.16 -14.81
C ASN A 478 7.65 -27.94 -14.02
N MET A 479 8.57 -27.10 -13.54
CA MET A 479 8.22 -25.85 -12.86
C MET A 479 7.55 -24.86 -13.82
N ILE A 480 8.01 -24.77 -15.07
CA ILE A 480 7.41 -23.91 -16.09
C ILE A 480 5.96 -24.36 -16.38
N GLU A 481 5.76 -25.65 -16.68
CA GLU A 481 4.43 -26.23 -16.92
C GLU A 481 3.49 -25.99 -15.73
N THR A 482 4.00 -26.24 -14.52
CA THR A 482 3.25 -26.06 -13.27
C THR A 482 2.82 -24.62 -13.06
N LEU A 483 3.74 -23.67 -13.20
CA LEU A 483 3.43 -22.27 -12.95
C LEU A 483 2.57 -21.66 -14.07
N ALA A 484 2.70 -22.14 -15.30
CA ALA A 484 1.78 -21.78 -16.39
C ALA A 484 0.35 -22.24 -16.08
N ASN A 485 0.18 -23.50 -15.67
CA ASN A 485 -1.13 -24.03 -15.28
C ASN A 485 -1.71 -23.32 -14.03
N SER A 486 -0.87 -23.03 -13.03
CA SER A 486 -1.28 -22.21 -11.89
C SER A 486 -1.68 -20.79 -12.30
N ALA A 487 -0.90 -20.13 -13.16
CA ALA A 487 -1.17 -18.78 -13.64
C ALA A 487 -2.55 -18.73 -14.29
N GLU A 488 -2.81 -19.67 -15.21
CA GLU A 488 -4.11 -19.85 -15.84
C GLU A 488 -5.24 -19.87 -14.77
N LEU A 489 -5.18 -20.75 -13.77
CA LEU A 489 -6.23 -20.88 -12.77
C LEU A 489 -6.40 -19.67 -11.83
N THR A 490 -5.39 -18.79 -11.71
CA THR A 490 -5.29 -17.80 -10.63
C THR A 490 -5.29 -16.35 -11.09
N TYR A 491 -4.38 -15.91 -11.93
CA TYR A 491 -4.34 -14.54 -12.46
C TYR A 491 -4.52 -14.48 -13.98
N SER A 492 -4.72 -15.66 -14.59
CA SER A 492 -4.88 -15.90 -16.00
C SER A 492 -3.70 -15.40 -16.84
N ARG A 493 -3.98 -15.01 -18.09
CA ARG A 493 -2.98 -14.61 -19.08
C ARG A 493 -2.67 -13.12 -18.98
N THR A 494 -1.43 -12.78 -19.29
CA THR A 494 -0.98 -11.39 -19.51
C THR A 494 -1.82 -10.73 -20.62
N PRO A 495 -2.28 -9.48 -20.46
CA PRO A 495 -3.02 -8.77 -21.50
C PRO A 495 -2.25 -8.62 -22.80
N MET A 496 -2.94 -8.68 -23.94
CA MET A 496 -2.33 -8.56 -25.26
C MET A 496 -1.57 -7.24 -25.43
N VAL A 497 -2.09 -6.16 -24.84
CA VAL A 497 -1.44 -4.83 -24.86
C VAL A 497 -0.10 -4.88 -24.14
N SER A 498 -0.03 -5.48 -22.94
CA SER A 498 1.22 -5.64 -22.18
C SER A 498 2.21 -6.54 -22.92
N GLN A 499 1.74 -7.64 -23.51
CA GLN A 499 2.57 -8.53 -24.33
C GLN A 499 3.19 -7.79 -25.52
N LEU A 500 2.39 -7.02 -26.26
CA LEU A 500 2.87 -6.23 -27.40
C LEU A 500 3.84 -5.14 -26.95
N TYR A 501 3.52 -4.41 -25.89
CA TYR A 501 4.37 -3.37 -25.34
C TYR A 501 5.76 -3.89 -24.99
N TYR A 502 5.85 -4.97 -24.19
CA TYR A 502 7.14 -5.54 -23.84
C TYR A 502 7.81 -6.28 -25.00
N SER A 503 7.05 -6.89 -25.90
CA SER A 503 7.62 -7.51 -27.11
C SER A 503 8.38 -6.48 -27.95
N GLU A 504 7.76 -5.35 -28.25
CA GLU A 504 8.40 -4.27 -29.02
C GLU A 504 9.55 -3.63 -28.22
N LEU A 505 9.34 -3.34 -26.93
CA LEU A 505 10.38 -2.77 -26.07
C LEU A 505 11.63 -3.67 -26.01
N LEU A 506 11.44 -4.97 -25.76
CA LEU A 506 12.54 -5.93 -25.72
C LEU A 506 13.18 -6.09 -27.10
N PHE A 507 12.39 -6.12 -28.18
CA PHE A 507 12.92 -6.19 -29.54
C PHE A 507 13.83 -5.00 -29.85
N ASP A 508 13.38 -3.78 -29.57
CA ASP A 508 14.16 -2.56 -29.82
C ASP A 508 15.41 -2.48 -28.93
N LEU A 509 15.30 -2.84 -27.65
CA LEU A 509 16.43 -2.83 -26.71
C LEU A 509 17.49 -3.87 -27.07
N VAL A 510 17.08 -5.07 -27.53
CA VAL A 510 18.01 -6.14 -27.95
C VAL A 510 18.58 -5.89 -29.36
N LYS A 511 17.92 -5.06 -30.18
CA LYS A 511 18.40 -4.65 -31.51
C LYS A 511 19.60 -3.71 -31.45
N PHE A 512 19.82 -2.98 -30.35
CA PHE A 512 21.08 -2.30 -30.08
C PHE A 512 22.17 -3.36 -29.84
N GLN A 513 23.12 -3.44 -30.77
CA GLN A 513 24.05 -4.57 -30.93
C GLN A 513 24.74 -5.01 -29.63
N MET A 514 24.48 -6.26 -29.20
CA MET A 514 25.39 -6.97 -28.31
C MET A 514 26.72 -7.19 -29.04
N VAL A 515 27.77 -6.48 -28.62
CA VAL A 515 29.13 -6.55 -29.21
C VAL A 515 29.73 -7.97 -29.15
N ASN A 516 29.17 -8.87 -28.33
CA ASN A 516 29.60 -10.26 -28.17
C ASN A 516 28.45 -11.25 -28.39
N VAL A 517 27.95 -11.37 -29.62
CA VAL A 517 27.07 -12.50 -29.99
C VAL A 517 27.88 -13.80 -29.92
N ARG A 518 27.53 -14.67 -28.97
CA ARG A 518 27.98 -16.07 -28.88
C ARG A 518 27.59 -16.82 -30.17
N LYS A 519 28.43 -16.75 -31.20
CA LYS A 519 28.15 -17.43 -32.49
C LYS A 519 28.14 -18.97 -32.41
N ASN A 520 28.58 -19.60 -31.31
CA ASN A 520 28.86 -21.05 -31.26
C ASN A 520 28.46 -21.79 -29.96
N GLN A 521 27.63 -21.25 -29.06
CA GLN A 521 27.16 -22.04 -27.89
C GLN A 521 25.77 -22.62 -28.15
N LYS A 522 25.63 -23.95 -28.00
CA LYS A 522 24.34 -24.64 -27.99
C LYS A 522 23.44 -23.98 -26.94
N HIS A 523 22.20 -23.66 -27.32
CA HIS A 523 21.17 -23.29 -26.35
C HIS A 523 21.07 -24.39 -25.30
N ALA A 524 21.17 -24.03 -24.02
CA ALA A 524 20.92 -24.95 -22.94
C ALA A 524 19.44 -25.36 -22.99
N GLY A 525 19.18 -26.67 -23.03
CA GLY A 525 17.81 -27.20 -23.04
C GLY A 525 17.13 -27.07 -21.68
N LEU A 526 15.82 -27.27 -21.67
CA LEU A 526 15.05 -27.49 -20.45
C LEU A 526 15.28 -28.91 -19.93
N PHE A 527 15.15 -29.11 -18.63
CA PHE A 527 15.34 -30.39 -17.96
C PHE A 527 14.09 -30.78 -17.15
N LYS A 528 13.74 -32.06 -17.21
CA LYS A 528 12.68 -32.65 -16.38
C LYS A 528 13.23 -33.09 -15.02
N GLU A 529 12.39 -32.98 -14.01
CA GLU A 529 12.69 -33.48 -12.67
C GLU A 529 12.74 -35.02 -12.66
N THR A 530 13.92 -35.57 -12.33
CA THR A 530 14.13 -37.02 -12.23
C THR A 530 13.48 -37.61 -10.98
N VAL A 531 13.47 -38.94 -10.86
CA VAL A 531 12.96 -39.62 -9.66
C VAL A 531 13.80 -39.23 -8.44
N GLU A 532 15.12 -39.21 -8.57
CA GLU A 532 16.06 -38.82 -7.51
C GLU A 532 15.84 -37.36 -7.08
N PHE A 533 15.58 -36.46 -8.04
CA PHE A 533 15.24 -35.08 -7.73
C PHE A 533 13.96 -35.00 -6.90
N LYS A 534 12.91 -35.72 -7.30
CA LYS A 534 11.63 -35.74 -6.59
C LYS A 534 11.71 -36.40 -5.22
N GLU A 535 12.69 -37.26 -4.95
CA GLU A 535 12.93 -37.81 -3.61
C GLU A 535 13.62 -36.80 -2.69
N LYS A 536 14.47 -35.93 -3.24
CA LYS A 536 15.24 -34.96 -2.48
C LYS A 536 14.51 -33.63 -2.24
N PHE A 537 13.81 -33.11 -3.23
CA PHE A 537 13.15 -31.79 -3.19
C PHE A 537 11.64 -31.92 -2.98
N ILE A 538 11.02 -30.89 -2.39
CA ILE A 538 9.57 -30.87 -2.14
C ILE A 538 8.77 -31.07 -3.44
N ARG A 539 7.73 -31.91 -3.36
CA ARG A 539 6.81 -32.24 -4.44
C ARG A 539 5.58 -31.32 -4.44
N MET A 540 4.89 -31.30 -5.58
CA MET A 540 3.60 -30.63 -5.70
C MET A 540 2.54 -31.30 -4.81
N ARG A 541 1.52 -30.52 -4.39
CA ARG A 541 0.38 -31.06 -3.66
C ARG A 541 -0.44 -32.00 -4.54
N ASN A 542 -1.04 -33.04 -3.95
CA ASN A 542 -1.86 -33.99 -4.70
C ASN A 542 -3.07 -33.33 -5.37
N ASN A 543 -3.76 -32.43 -4.66
CA ASN A 543 -4.93 -31.73 -5.20
C ASN A 543 -4.56 -30.81 -6.40
N VAL A 544 -3.33 -30.27 -6.40
CA VAL A 544 -2.80 -29.48 -7.52
C VAL A 544 -2.54 -30.39 -8.73
N LEU A 545 -1.94 -31.56 -8.51
CA LEU A 545 -1.75 -32.57 -9.57
C LEU A 545 -3.09 -33.04 -10.14
N GLU A 546 -4.09 -33.31 -9.29
CA GLU A 546 -5.44 -33.69 -9.72
C GLU A 546 -6.12 -32.58 -10.54
N SER A 547 -5.98 -31.32 -10.12
CA SER A 547 -6.46 -30.16 -10.86
C SER A 547 -5.82 -30.04 -12.24
N PHE A 548 -4.50 -30.20 -12.35
CA PHE A 548 -3.79 -30.11 -13.63
C PHE A 548 -4.06 -31.30 -14.55
N ASN A 549 -4.37 -32.46 -14.00
CA ASN A 549 -4.80 -33.64 -14.76
C ASN A 549 -6.27 -33.56 -15.20
N HIS A 550 -7.01 -32.53 -14.77
CA HIS A 550 -8.37 -32.32 -15.25
C HIS A 550 -8.37 -32.12 -16.77
N PRO A 551 -9.28 -32.77 -17.54
CA PRO A 551 -9.24 -32.73 -19.01
C PRO A 551 -9.26 -31.32 -19.61
N CYS A 552 -9.92 -30.35 -18.96
CA CYS A 552 -9.96 -28.97 -19.44
C CYS A 552 -8.60 -28.25 -19.43
N ILE A 553 -7.64 -28.71 -18.61
CA ILE A 553 -6.29 -28.14 -18.53
C ILE A 553 -5.40 -28.82 -19.56
N GLN A 554 -5.42 -30.15 -19.61
CA GLN A 554 -4.61 -30.96 -20.54
C GLN A 554 -4.89 -30.66 -22.02
N ILE A 555 -6.14 -30.35 -22.40
CA ILE A 555 -6.53 -30.14 -23.81
C ILE A 555 -5.97 -28.82 -24.38
N ASN A 556 -5.62 -27.83 -23.55
CA ASN A 556 -5.03 -26.57 -24.01
C ASN A 556 -3.62 -26.73 -24.62
N GLU A 557 -2.98 -27.88 -24.43
CA GLU A 557 -1.59 -28.15 -24.84
C GLU A 557 -1.48 -28.94 -26.17
N LEU A 558 -2.59 -29.16 -26.88
CA LEU A 558 -2.58 -29.94 -28.12
C LEU A 558 -1.72 -29.26 -29.22
N PRO A 559 -0.87 -30.03 -29.95
CA PRO A 559 -0.02 -29.48 -31.00
C PRO A 559 -0.82 -28.78 -32.09
N ILE A 560 -0.57 -27.48 -32.28
CA ILE A 560 -1.20 -26.69 -33.33
C ILE A 560 -0.34 -26.78 -34.59
N THR A 561 -0.90 -27.36 -35.63
CA THR A 561 -0.29 -27.40 -36.96
C THR A 561 -1.08 -26.50 -37.92
N LYS A 562 -0.53 -26.23 -39.11
CA LYS A 562 -1.25 -25.48 -40.16
C LYS A 562 -2.58 -26.14 -40.59
N ASN A 563 -2.77 -27.42 -40.29
CA ASN A 563 -3.98 -28.17 -40.63
C ASN A 563 -4.95 -28.32 -39.44
N THR A 564 -4.60 -27.77 -38.27
CA THR A 564 -5.43 -27.85 -37.08
C THR A 564 -6.55 -26.82 -37.17
N ILE A 565 -7.80 -27.28 -37.11
CA ILE A 565 -8.98 -26.42 -36.89
C ILE A 565 -9.29 -26.44 -35.40
N ARG A 566 -9.27 -25.28 -34.76
CA ARG A 566 -9.54 -25.12 -33.33
C ARG A 566 -11.03 -24.87 -33.09
N LEU A 567 -11.66 -25.73 -32.32
CA LEU A 567 -13.06 -25.63 -31.87
C LEU A 567 -13.17 -25.85 -30.35
N ASP A 568 -12.04 -25.77 -29.66
CA ASP A 568 -11.83 -26.16 -28.27
C ASP A 568 -11.84 -24.98 -27.31
N TYR A 569 -11.68 -23.74 -27.79
CA TYR A 569 -11.77 -22.52 -26.98
C TYR A 569 -12.96 -21.66 -27.40
N GLY A 570 -13.73 -21.20 -26.42
CA GLY A 570 -14.91 -20.35 -26.65
C GLY A 570 -14.55 -18.87 -26.89
N GLU A 571 -13.52 -18.57 -27.68
CA GLU A 571 -13.20 -17.18 -28.05
C GLU A 571 -13.94 -16.78 -29.32
N ASN A 572 -14.24 -15.50 -29.43
CA ASN A 572 -14.92 -14.95 -30.58
C ASN A 572 -13.87 -14.49 -31.60
N GLU A 573 -13.80 -15.19 -32.74
CA GLU A 573 -12.90 -14.86 -33.86
C GLU A 573 -13.41 -13.66 -34.70
N LEU A 574 -14.57 -13.10 -34.35
CA LEU A 574 -15.04 -11.85 -34.95
C LEU A 574 -14.20 -10.67 -34.49
N VAL A 575 -14.07 -9.69 -35.38
CA VAL A 575 -13.37 -8.43 -35.07
C VAL A 575 -14.11 -7.72 -33.93
N SER A 576 -13.37 -7.27 -32.92
CA SER A 576 -13.94 -6.48 -31.82
C SER A 576 -14.70 -5.25 -32.34
N PRO A 577 -15.81 -4.84 -31.68
CA PRO A 577 -16.64 -3.74 -32.12
C PRO A 577 -15.86 -2.44 -32.34
N LYS A 578 -16.31 -1.64 -33.32
CA LYS A 578 -15.67 -0.34 -33.63
C LYS A 578 -15.64 0.58 -32.41
N SER A 579 -16.72 0.62 -31.62
CA SER A 579 -16.80 1.40 -30.39
C SER A 579 -15.68 1.06 -29.41
N LEU A 580 -15.48 -0.23 -29.11
CA LEU A 580 -14.41 -0.69 -28.21
C LEU A 580 -13.03 -0.27 -28.71
N LYS A 581 -12.75 -0.48 -30.01
CA LYS A 581 -11.47 -0.05 -30.61
C LYS A 581 -11.26 1.46 -30.55
N THR A 582 -12.32 2.24 -30.77
CA THR A 582 -12.27 3.71 -30.66
C THR A 582 -11.98 4.14 -29.22
N SER A 583 -12.62 3.54 -28.22
CA SER A 583 -12.38 3.84 -26.81
C SER A 583 -10.95 3.51 -26.37
N ILE A 584 -10.40 2.35 -26.79
CA ILE A 584 -9.00 1.98 -26.50
C ILE A 584 -8.01 2.95 -27.16
N PHE A 585 -8.29 3.37 -28.40
CA PHE A 585 -7.44 4.32 -29.10
C PHE A 585 -7.50 5.72 -28.46
N GLU A 586 -8.70 6.16 -28.07
CA GLU A 586 -8.90 7.42 -27.36
C GLU A 586 -8.17 7.41 -26.00
N SER A 587 -8.28 6.33 -25.22
CA SER A 587 -7.61 6.22 -23.92
C SER A 587 -6.08 6.24 -24.05
N PHE A 588 -5.54 5.79 -25.18
CA PHE A 588 -4.10 5.86 -25.47
C PHE A 588 -3.62 7.28 -25.81
N ILE A 589 -4.44 8.07 -26.51
CA ILE A 589 -4.06 9.42 -26.96
C ILE A 589 -4.29 10.48 -25.87
N ARG A 590 -5.33 10.31 -25.06
CA ARG A 590 -5.70 11.29 -24.04
C ARG A 590 -4.76 11.17 -22.84
N GLN A 591 -3.96 12.20 -22.61
CA GLN A 591 -3.22 12.38 -21.37
C GLN A 591 -4.12 13.15 -20.37
N ASN A 592 -4.11 12.76 -19.09
CA ASN A 592 -4.90 13.35 -18.00
C ASN A 592 -6.42 13.07 -18.08
N ILE A 593 -6.82 11.79 -18.07
CA ILE A 593 -8.23 11.40 -17.97
C ILE A 593 -8.73 11.64 -16.54
N PRO A 594 -9.83 12.40 -16.33
CA PRO A 594 -10.44 12.59 -15.02
C PRO A 594 -10.89 11.27 -14.38
N ASN A 595 -10.92 11.20 -13.05
CA ASN A 595 -11.31 9.99 -12.34
C ASN A 595 -12.75 9.57 -12.64
N GLU A 596 -13.64 10.54 -12.85
CA GLU A 596 -15.04 10.32 -13.17
C GLU A 596 -15.21 9.65 -14.55
N GLU A 597 -14.27 9.83 -15.47
CA GLU A 597 -14.30 9.21 -16.80
C GLU A 597 -13.71 7.79 -16.83
N ILE A 598 -13.02 7.37 -15.77
CA ILE A 598 -12.50 5.99 -15.61
C ILE A 598 -13.32 5.16 -14.63
N ASP A 599 -14.28 5.77 -13.92
CA ASP A 599 -15.22 5.05 -13.08
C ASP A 599 -16.26 4.32 -13.94
N VAL A 600 -16.17 2.99 -13.95
CA VAL A 600 -17.07 2.11 -14.72
C VAL A 600 -18.27 1.61 -13.88
N LEU A 601 -18.35 2.01 -12.61
CA LEU A 601 -19.42 1.60 -11.71
C LEU A 601 -20.81 2.01 -12.18
N PRO A 602 -21.05 3.24 -12.69
CA PRO A 602 -22.35 3.65 -13.20
C PRO A 602 -22.85 2.77 -14.36
N GLU A 603 -21.95 2.42 -15.29
CA GLU A 603 -22.24 1.61 -16.47
C GLU A 603 -22.51 0.15 -16.09
N ILE A 604 -21.69 -0.44 -15.21
CA ILE A 604 -21.90 -1.80 -14.72
C ILE A 604 -23.21 -1.89 -13.92
N SER A 605 -23.49 -0.89 -13.07
CA SER A 605 -24.73 -0.82 -12.31
C SER A 605 -25.96 -0.75 -13.23
N THR A 606 -25.88 0.09 -14.26
CA THR A 606 -26.94 0.20 -15.27
C THR A 606 -27.13 -1.10 -16.04
N LEU A 607 -26.04 -1.79 -16.39
CA LEU A 607 -26.06 -3.09 -17.06
C LEU A 607 -26.76 -4.15 -16.19
N LEU A 608 -26.38 -4.26 -14.91
CA LEU A 608 -26.96 -5.25 -13.99
C LEU A 608 -28.43 -4.96 -13.71
N LYS A 609 -28.80 -3.69 -13.54
CA LYS A 609 -30.21 -3.28 -13.41
C LYS A 609 -31.01 -3.63 -14.67
N SER A 610 -30.44 -3.39 -15.85
CA SER A 610 -31.09 -3.69 -17.13
C SER A 610 -31.23 -5.18 -17.42
N ARG A 611 -30.34 -6.03 -16.90
CA ARG A 611 -30.35 -7.49 -17.15
C ARG A 611 -31.08 -8.28 -16.07
N PHE A 612 -30.90 -7.89 -14.81
CA PHE A 612 -31.32 -8.66 -13.64
C PHE A 612 -32.24 -7.90 -12.67
N GLY A 613 -32.51 -6.62 -12.94
CA GLY A 613 -33.32 -5.78 -12.04
C GLY A 613 -32.59 -5.34 -10.76
N ILE A 614 -31.37 -5.83 -10.52
CA ILE A 614 -30.56 -5.53 -9.33
C ILE A 614 -30.31 -4.02 -9.24
N ASN A 615 -30.79 -3.38 -8.16
CA ASN A 615 -30.60 -1.94 -7.97
C ASN A 615 -29.30 -1.65 -7.22
N SER A 616 -28.53 -0.70 -7.74
CA SER A 616 -27.34 -0.15 -7.09
C SER A 616 -27.72 0.89 -6.03
N SER A 617 -28.39 0.48 -4.95
CA SER A 617 -28.62 1.36 -3.81
C SER A 617 -27.39 1.34 -2.90
N ASN A 618 -26.38 2.21 -3.11
CA ASN A 618 -25.21 2.52 -2.23
C ASN A 618 -24.45 1.36 -1.51
N GLU A 619 -24.77 0.10 -1.76
CA GLU A 619 -24.30 -1.08 -1.00
C GLU A 619 -23.59 -2.12 -1.88
N ILE A 620 -23.37 -1.81 -3.16
CA ILE A 620 -22.65 -2.70 -4.07
C ILE A 620 -21.16 -2.35 -4.06
N LYS A 621 -20.30 -3.36 -3.92
CA LYS A 621 -18.87 -3.28 -4.20
C LYS A 621 -18.57 -3.95 -5.54
N ILE A 622 -17.70 -3.31 -6.32
CA ILE A 622 -17.17 -3.87 -7.57
C ILE A 622 -15.69 -4.16 -7.38
N HIS A 623 -15.28 -5.34 -7.80
CA HIS A 623 -13.90 -5.78 -7.81
C HIS A 623 -13.49 -6.06 -9.26
N PHE A 624 -12.38 -5.49 -9.71
CA PHE A 624 -11.86 -5.72 -11.04
C PHE A 624 -10.76 -6.79 -11.04
N GLY A 625 -10.63 -7.49 -12.17
CA GLY A 625 -9.59 -8.49 -12.36
C GLY A 625 -9.21 -8.63 -13.82
N THR A 626 -8.10 -9.34 -14.07
CA THR A 626 -7.58 -9.65 -15.41
C THR A 626 -8.42 -10.71 -16.15
N GLY A 627 -9.75 -10.51 -16.16
CA GLY A 627 -10.78 -11.48 -16.56
C GLY A 627 -11.54 -12.07 -15.37
N VAL A 628 -12.49 -12.98 -15.64
CA VAL A 628 -13.32 -13.63 -14.60
C VAL A 628 -12.59 -14.69 -13.80
N ALA A 629 -11.54 -15.32 -14.36
CA ALA A 629 -10.76 -16.36 -13.69
C ALA A 629 -10.13 -15.90 -12.36
N PRO A 630 -9.40 -14.76 -12.27
CA PRO A 630 -8.87 -14.27 -11.00
C PRO A 630 -9.93 -13.93 -9.96
N LEU A 631 -11.06 -13.41 -10.41
CA LEU A 631 -12.18 -13.08 -9.54
C LEU A 631 -12.82 -14.35 -8.98
N PHE A 632 -12.99 -15.38 -9.81
CA PHE A 632 -13.45 -16.69 -9.36
C PHE A 632 -12.45 -17.34 -8.39
N SER A 633 -11.15 -17.28 -8.68
CA SER A 633 -10.09 -17.74 -7.78
C SER A 633 -10.16 -17.05 -6.41
N ALA A 634 -10.44 -15.74 -6.37
CA ALA A 634 -10.68 -15.02 -5.11
C ALA A 634 -11.92 -15.55 -4.38
N LEU A 635 -13.05 -15.74 -5.07
CA LEU A 635 -14.27 -16.31 -4.49
C LEU A 635 -14.05 -17.71 -3.90
N VAL A 636 -13.26 -18.58 -4.56
CA VAL A 636 -12.92 -19.91 -4.04
C VAL A 636 -12.16 -19.80 -2.71
N ARG A 637 -11.16 -18.92 -2.63
CA ARG A 637 -10.39 -18.70 -1.40
C ARG A 637 -11.27 -18.16 -0.28
N THR A 638 -12.11 -17.17 -0.58
CA THR A 638 -13.08 -16.63 0.39
C THR A 638 -14.09 -17.69 0.84
N CYS A 639 -14.53 -18.58 -0.05
CA CYS A 639 -15.38 -19.70 0.31
C CYS A 639 -14.69 -20.61 1.35
N ILE A 640 -13.41 -20.96 1.14
CA ILE A 640 -12.62 -21.78 2.08
C ILE A 640 -12.46 -21.07 3.43
N GLU A 641 -12.12 -19.78 3.43
CA GLU A 641 -11.96 -18.97 4.63
C GLU A 641 -13.25 -18.90 5.46
N GLN A 642 -14.41 -18.92 4.80
CA GLN A 642 -15.73 -18.95 5.43
C GLN A 642 -16.25 -20.37 5.70
N HIS A 643 -15.38 -21.38 5.65
CA HIS A 643 -15.72 -22.80 5.83
C HIS A 643 -16.88 -23.26 4.93
N GLY A 644 -16.94 -22.71 3.71
CA GLY A 644 -17.97 -22.98 2.74
C GLY A 644 -17.75 -24.23 1.91
N ILE A 645 -18.82 -24.67 1.26
CA ILE A 645 -18.83 -25.80 0.31
C ILE A 645 -19.24 -25.25 -1.06
N LEU A 646 -18.34 -25.35 -2.04
CA LEU A 646 -18.65 -24.98 -3.43
C LEU A 646 -19.55 -26.03 -4.06
N VAL A 647 -20.59 -25.58 -4.74
CA VAL A 647 -21.57 -26.44 -5.40
C VAL A 647 -21.59 -26.13 -6.89
N PHE A 648 -21.33 -27.15 -7.71
CA PHE A 648 -21.33 -27.02 -9.18
C PHE A 648 -22.40 -27.90 -9.81
N PRO A 649 -23.09 -27.42 -10.86
CA PRO A 649 -23.83 -28.28 -11.78
C PRO A 649 -22.89 -29.31 -12.43
N GLN A 650 -23.36 -30.54 -12.64
CA GLN A 650 -22.64 -31.53 -13.41
C GLN A 650 -22.41 -31.01 -14.84
N GLY A 651 -21.15 -31.07 -15.29
CA GLY A 651 -20.77 -30.54 -16.60
C GLY A 651 -20.60 -29.02 -16.65
N ALA A 652 -20.60 -28.32 -15.50
CA ALA A 652 -20.26 -26.90 -15.43
C ALA A 652 -18.86 -26.60 -15.99
N TYR A 653 -18.57 -25.32 -16.24
CA TYR A 653 -17.32 -24.90 -16.85
C TYR A 653 -16.08 -25.46 -16.12
N GLY A 654 -15.41 -26.42 -16.77
CA GLY A 654 -14.42 -27.28 -16.13
C GLY A 654 -13.21 -26.53 -15.58
N TYR A 655 -12.92 -25.33 -16.08
CA TYR A 655 -11.84 -24.51 -15.57
C TYR A 655 -12.09 -24.04 -14.13
N PHE A 656 -13.32 -23.61 -13.82
CA PHE A 656 -13.68 -23.17 -12.47
C PHE A 656 -13.72 -24.36 -11.50
N TYR A 657 -14.14 -25.53 -11.99
CA TYR A 657 -14.02 -26.77 -11.23
C TYR A 657 -12.54 -27.11 -10.92
N ALA A 658 -11.66 -27.03 -11.91
CA ALA A 658 -10.22 -27.22 -11.72
C ALA A 658 -9.61 -26.18 -10.77
N THR A 659 -10.02 -24.91 -10.82
CA THR A 659 -9.62 -23.87 -9.86
C THR A 659 -10.04 -24.23 -8.43
N ALA A 660 -11.25 -24.76 -8.22
CA ALA A 660 -11.70 -25.20 -6.91
C ALA A 660 -10.87 -26.38 -6.37
N MET A 661 -10.53 -27.35 -7.22
CA MET A 661 -9.62 -28.45 -6.88
C MET A 661 -8.21 -27.96 -6.54
N TYR A 662 -7.70 -26.98 -7.30
CA TYR A 662 -6.37 -26.39 -7.09
C TYR A 662 -6.21 -25.79 -5.68
N TYR A 663 -7.27 -25.16 -5.15
CA TYR A 663 -7.28 -24.65 -3.78
C TYR A 663 -7.72 -25.67 -2.73
N ASN A 664 -7.99 -26.91 -3.12
CA ASN A 664 -8.51 -27.97 -2.25
C ASN A 664 -9.83 -27.56 -1.55
N ALA A 665 -10.71 -26.85 -2.27
CA ALA A 665 -12.00 -26.44 -1.73
C ALA A 665 -12.93 -27.67 -1.54
N PRO A 666 -13.79 -27.69 -0.51
CA PRO A 666 -14.86 -28.67 -0.42
C PRO A 666 -15.85 -28.48 -1.57
N ILE A 667 -16.08 -29.53 -2.38
CA ILE A 667 -16.95 -29.47 -3.56
C ILE A 667 -18.10 -30.47 -3.45
N LYS A 668 -19.31 -30.04 -3.83
CA LYS A 668 -20.46 -30.90 -4.15
C LYS A 668 -20.92 -30.70 -5.59
N ILE A 669 -21.47 -31.75 -6.18
CA ILE A 669 -22.03 -31.72 -7.54
C ILE A 669 -23.56 -31.84 -7.48
N ILE A 670 -24.25 -30.97 -8.22
CA ILE A 670 -25.67 -31.11 -8.52
C ILE A 670 -25.78 -31.91 -9.82
N SER A 671 -26.45 -33.06 -9.75
CA SER A 671 -26.69 -33.86 -10.96
C SER A 671 -27.61 -33.09 -11.91
N THR A 672 -27.29 -33.13 -13.20
CA THR A 672 -28.10 -32.52 -14.27
C THR A 672 -28.37 -33.57 -15.35
N SER A 673 -29.34 -33.32 -16.22
CA SER A 673 -29.69 -34.28 -17.27
C SER A 673 -29.90 -33.62 -18.62
N GLU A 674 -29.64 -34.38 -19.69
CA GLU A 674 -29.87 -33.98 -21.07
C GLU A 674 -31.34 -33.57 -21.31
N ASN A 675 -32.28 -34.25 -20.66
CA ASN A 675 -33.71 -33.95 -20.76
C ASN A 675 -34.07 -32.52 -20.32
N ASN A 676 -33.29 -31.94 -19.40
CA ASN A 676 -33.40 -30.54 -18.98
C ASN A 676 -32.28 -29.67 -19.57
N GLN A 677 -31.66 -30.09 -20.68
CA GLN A 677 -30.55 -29.39 -21.35
C GLN A 677 -29.36 -29.09 -20.42
N PHE A 678 -29.16 -29.95 -19.42
CA PHE A 678 -28.18 -29.81 -18.35
C PHE A 678 -28.33 -28.55 -17.49
N LYS A 679 -29.50 -27.90 -17.51
CA LYS A 679 -29.89 -26.90 -16.51
C LYS A 679 -30.13 -27.60 -15.16
N ILE A 680 -29.88 -26.90 -14.05
CA ILE A 680 -30.30 -27.37 -12.73
C ILE A 680 -31.80 -27.13 -12.54
N SER A 681 -32.44 -27.97 -11.73
CA SER A 681 -33.82 -27.81 -11.28
C SER A 681 -33.90 -27.57 -9.76
N PRO A 682 -35.01 -26.99 -9.25
CA PRO A 682 -35.23 -26.84 -7.81
C PRO A 682 -35.13 -28.15 -7.04
N SER A 683 -35.65 -29.24 -7.62
CA SER A 683 -35.62 -30.58 -7.03
C SER A 683 -34.21 -31.15 -6.91
N GLU A 684 -33.36 -30.96 -7.92
CA GLU A 684 -31.97 -31.44 -7.89
C GLU A 684 -31.15 -30.63 -6.89
N LEU A 685 -31.37 -29.31 -6.83
CA LEU A 685 -30.69 -28.44 -5.86
C LEU A 685 -31.05 -28.81 -4.42
N SER A 686 -32.34 -29.04 -4.13
CA SER A 686 -32.85 -29.40 -2.79
C SER A 686 -32.26 -30.70 -2.23
N GLN A 687 -31.71 -31.58 -3.07
CA GLN A 687 -31.05 -32.82 -2.64
C GLN A 687 -29.62 -32.60 -2.16
N VAL A 688 -28.99 -31.48 -2.54
CA VAL A 688 -27.57 -31.20 -2.31
C VAL A 688 -27.36 -30.22 -1.16
N ILE A 689 -28.24 -29.21 -1.09
CA ILE A 689 -28.16 -28.12 -0.09
C ILE A 689 -29.15 -28.34 1.05
N ASN A 690 -28.86 -27.68 2.17
CA ASN A 690 -29.67 -27.66 3.38
C ASN A 690 -29.31 -26.44 4.24
N ASP A 691 -29.98 -26.24 5.38
CA ASP A 691 -29.74 -25.09 6.25
C ASP A 691 -28.50 -25.23 7.16
N SER A 692 -27.82 -26.39 7.18
CA SER A 692 -26.77 -26.67 8.18
C SER A 692 -25.35 -26.31 7.75
N ALA A 693 -25.14 -25.91 6.49
CA ALA A 693 -23.82 -25.57 5.97
C ALA A 693 -23.84 -24.30 5.11
N ASN A 694 -22.67 -23.67 5.00
CA ASN A 694 -22.45 -22.49 4.16
C ASN A 694 -22.18 -22.92 2.71
N TYR A 695 -23.20 -22.90 1.85
CA TYR A 695 -23.04 -23.30 0.45
C TYR A 695 -22.71 -22.11 -0.46
N TRP A 696 -21.82 -22.33 -1.43
CA TRP A 696 -21.48 -21.37 -2.47
C TRP A 696 -21.85 -21.99 -3.82
N ILE A 697 -22.99 -21.58 -4.37
CA ILE A 697 -23.60 -22.25 -5.52
C ILE A 697 -23.20 -21.52 -6.80
N PHE A 698 -22.47 -22.21 -7.67
CA PHE A 698 -22.05 -21.68 -8.96
C PHE A 698 -23.13 -21.88 -10.03
N LEU A 699 -23.49 -20.81 -10.74
CA LEU A 699 -24.48 -20.82 -11.82
C LEU A 699 -23.96 -20.01 -13.01
N ASN A 700 -23.86 -20.66 -14.18
CA ASN A 700 -23.81 -19.95 -15.45
C ASN A 700 -25.22 -19.48 -15.81
N PHE A 701 -25.44 -18.18 -15.75
CA PHE A 701 -26.76 -17.57 -15.89
C PHE A 701 -26.61 -16.20 -16.58
N PRO A 702 -27.36 -15.92 -17.66
CA PRO A 702 -28.54 -16.61 -18.19
C PRO A 702 -28.31 -17.82 -19.09
N LEU A 703 -27.12 -17.92 -19.69
CA LEU A 703 -26.75 -19.02 -20.59
C LEU A 703 -25.82 -20.00 -19.88
N VAL A 704 -26.14 -21.29 -19.96
CA VAL A 704 -25.31 -22.37 -19.43
C VAL A 704 -24.10 -22.59 -20.33
N ASN A 705 -22.91 -22.55 -19.76
CA ASN A 705 -21.69 -23.04 -20.40
C ASN A 705 -21.40 -24.46 -19.87
N PRO A 706 -21.34 -25.51 -20.72
CA PRO A 706 -21.11 -25.49 -22.17
C PRO A 706 -22.33 -25.65 -23.08
N THR A 707 -23.54 -25.88 -22.58
CA THR A 707 -24.67 -26.32 -23.42
C THR A 707 -25.35 -25.22 -24.24
N GLY A 708 -25.14 -23.96 -23.88
CA GLY A 708 -25.86 -22.82 -24.44
C GLY A 708 -27.33 -22.75 -24.03
N ALA A 709 -27.78 -23.64 -23.13
CA ALA A 709 -29.16 -23.64 -22.65
C ALA A 709 -29.48 -22.34 -21.91
N ARG A 710 -30.66 -21.77 -22.18
CA ARG A 710 -31.14 -20.56 -21.53
C ARG A 710 -32.07 -20.92 -20.38
N TYR A 711 -31.86 -20.27 -19.23
CA TYR A 711 -32.84 -20.28 -18.15
C TYR A 711 -33.95 -19.26 -18.42
N GLY A 712 -35.21 -19.67 -18.28
CA GLY A 712 -36.35 -18.75 -18.21
C GLY A 712 -36.42 -18.02 -16.86
N ALA A 713 -37.12 -16.88 -16.81
CA ALA A 713 -37.25 -16.11 -15.57
C ALA A 713 -37.88 -16.93 -14.43
N SER A 714 -38.98 -17.64 -14.71
CA SER A 714 -39.66 -18.50 -13.74
C SER A 714 -38.81 -19.68 -13.25
N GLU A 715 -37.94 -20.22 -14.10
CA GLU A 715 -37.04 -21.31 -13.71
C GLU A 715 -36.03 -20.83 -12.66
N ILE A 716 -35.46 -19.64 -12.86
CA ILE A 716 -34.47 -19.07 -11.93
C ILE A 716 -35.12 -18.61 -10.64
N GLU A 717 -36.30 -17.99 -10.70
CA GLU A 717 -37.07 -17.68 -9.50
C GLU A 717 -37.37 -18.94 -8.67
N ALA A 718 -37.75 -20.04 -9.32
CA ALA A 718 -38.00 -21.30 -8.65
C ALA A 718 -36.73 -21.91 -8.04
N ILE A 719 -35.59 -21.81 -8.75
CA ILE A 719 -34.28 -22.25 -8.22
C ILE A 719 -33.93 -21.43 -6.98
N LEU A 720 -33.97 -20.10 -7.07
CA LEU A 720 -33.61 -19.17 -6.00
C LEU A 720 -34.57 -19.20 -4.80
N SER A 721 -35.73 -19.86 -4.94
CA SER A 721 -36.71 -20.04 -3.86
C SER A 721 -36.57 -21.38 -3.11
N VAL A 722 -35.59 -22.22 -3.45
CA VAL A 722 -35.34 -23.49 -2.76
C VAL A 722 -34.96 -23.27 -1.29
N PRO A 723 -35.54 -24.01 -0.32
CA PRO A 723 -35.14 -23.93 1.08
C PRO A 723 -33.63 -24.15 1.27
N GLY A 724 -32.98 -23.32 2.10
CA GLY A 724 -31.52 -23.32 2.28
C GLY A 724 -30.77 -22.29 1.46
N ILE A 725 -31.35 -21.76 0.37
CA ILE A 725 -30.67 -20.73 -0.45
C ILE A 725 -30.40 -19.44 0.32
N SER A 726 -31.26 -19.07 1.27
CA SER A 726 -31.06 -17.84 2.05
C SER A 726 -29.77 -17.86 2.88
N ASN A 727 -29.23 -19.06 3.16
CA ASN A 727 -27.96 -19.24 3.87
C ASN A 727 -26.78 -19.44 2.90
N ALA A 728 -27.03 -19.52 1.60
CA ALA A 728 -26.04 -19.74 0.56
C ALA A 728 -25.59 -18.42 -0.10
N THR A 729 -24.40 -18.45 -0.69
CA THR A 729 -23.91 -17.44 -1.62
C THR A 729 -24.08 -17.94 -3.05
N ILE A 730 -24.81 -17.19 -3.87
CA ILE A 730 -25.00 -17.52 -5.29
C ILE A 730 -23.93 -16.83 -6.13
N ILE A 731 -23.05 -17.61 -6.74
CA ILE A 731 -22.05 -17.14 -7.70
C ILE A 731 -22.68 -17.20 -9.10
N ILE A 732 -22.95 -16.05 -9.69
CA ILE A 732 -23.52 -15.91 -11.02
C ILE A 732 -22.40 -15.59 -12.00
N ASP A 733 -22.12 -16.49 -12.92
CA ASP A 733 -21.26 -16.20 -14.08
C ASP A 733 -22.11 -15.76 -15.27
N ASN A 734 -22.14 -14.44 -15.44
CA ASN A 734 -22.89 -13.69 -16.45
C ASN A 734 -22.05 -13.41 -17.72
N ILE A 735 -20.88 -14.04 -17.88
CA ILE A 735 -19.95 -13.72 -18.98
C ILE A 735 -20.53 -13.96 -20.39
N PHE A 736 -21.55 -14.82 -20.52
CA PHE A 736 -22.23 -15.13 -21.79
C PHE A 736 -23.52 -14.35 -22.03
N SER A 737 -23.97 -13.50 -21.10
CA SER A 737 -25.16 -12.69 -21.33
C SER A 737 -24.94 -11.66 -22.43
N GLY A 738 -25.99 -11.39 -23.21
CA GLY A 738 -25.95 -10.58 -24.42
C GLY A 738 -25.75 -11.41 -25.69
N LEU A 739 -25.53 -12.73 -25.57
CA LEU A 739 -25.37 -13.67 -26.69
C LEU A 739 -26.60 -14.58 -26.89
N GLU A 740 -27.74 -14.25 -26.28
CA GLU A 740 -28.99 -14.98 -26.46
C GLU A 740 -29.52 -14.81 -27.90
N PHE A 741 -29.87 -15.90 -28.59
CA PHE A 741 -30.34 -15.85 -29.99
C PHE A 741 -31.74 -15.23 -30.16
N GLU A 742 -32.59 -15.30 -29.14
CA GLU A 742 -33.96 -14.78 -29.20
C GLU A 742 -34.03 -13.34 -28.70
N LYS A 743 -34.65 -12.48 -29.51
CA LYS A 743 -34.75 -11.03 -29.27
C LYS A 743 -35.67 -10.65 -28.10
N SER A 744 -36.39 -11.60 -27.51
CA SER A 744 -37.15 -11.39 -26.28
C SER A 744 -36.18 -11.41 -25.11
N ALA A 745 -35.54 -10.27 -24.87
CA ALA A 745 -34.88 -9.96 -23.62
C ALA A 745 -35.94 -9.94 -22.52
N GLU A 746 -36.29 -11.12 -21.99
CA GLU A 746 -36.85 -11.19 -20.65
C GLU A 746 -35.80 -10.58 -19.74
N THR A 747 -36.03 -9.35 -19.31
CA THR A 747 -35.25 -8.84 -18.20
C THR A 747 -35.64 -9.67 -17.00
N TYR A 748 -34.65 -10.34 -16.39
CA TYR A 748 -34.87 -11.03 -15.13
C TYR A 748 -35.16 -9.97 -14.06
N ARG A 749 -36.18 -10.18 -13.23
CA ARG A 749 -36.58 -9.26 -12.15
C ARG A 749 -36.25 -9.91 -10.82
N LEU A 750 -34.97 -9.92 -10.50
CA LEU A 750 -34.44 -10.60 -9.31
C LEU A 750 -34.28 -9.62 -8.13
N ASP A 751 -34.70 -8.38 -8.29
CA ASP A 751 -34.72 -7.33 -7.27
C ASP A 751 -35.39 -7.79 -5.98
N ASN A 752 -36.58 -8.39 -6.05
CA ASN A 752 -37.29 -8.90 -4.86
C ASN A 752 -36.53 -10.01 -4.09
N LEU A 753 -35.59 -10.70 -4.75
CA LEU A 753 -34.81 -11.78 -4.16
C LEU A 753 -33.45 -11.29 -3.61
N PHE A 754 -32.84 -10.31 -4.28
CA PHE A 754 -31.52 -9.79 -3.95
C PHE A 754 -31.54 -8.49 -3.13
N ASP A 755 -32.46 -7.56 -3.42
CA ASP A 755 -32.54 -6.24 -2.78
C ASP A 755 -33.07 -6.35 -1.35
N ASP A 756 -34.01 -7.28 -1.09
CA ASP A 756 -34.52 -7.64 0.25
C ASP A 756 -33.45 -8.23 1.19
N GLY A 757 -32.23 -8.49 0.69
CA GLY A 757 -31.11 -9.05 1.47
C GLY A 757 -31.28 -10.52 1.87
N LYS A 758 -32.28 -11.20 1.30
CA LYS A 758 -32.58 -12.61 1.59
C LYS A 758 -31.54 -13.58 1.03
N ILE A 759 -30.82 -13.20 -0.03
CA ILE A 759 -29.87 -14.06 -0.73
C ILE A 759 -28.55 -13.31 -0.91
N LYS A 760 -27.44 -13.95 -0.51
CA LYS A 760 -26.09 -13.44 -0.80
C LYS A 760 -25.73 -13.78 -2.24
N TYR A 761 -25.11 -12.85 -2.95
CA TYR A 761 -24.74 -13.07 -4.35
C TYR A 761 -23.40 -12.44 -4.72
N ALA A 762 -22.80 -13.01 -5.75
CA ALA A 762 -21.56 -12.59 -6.38
C ALA A 762 -21.73 -12.70 -7.90
N VAL A 763 -21.77 -11.58 -8.63
CA VAL A 763 -21.95 -11.57 -10.09
C VAL A 763 -20.63 -11.33 -10.80
N LEU A 764 -20.16 -12.33 -11.53
CA LEU A 764 -19.00 -12.28 -12.40
C LEU A 764 -19.42 -11.84 -13.80
N GLY A 765 -18.70 -10.90 -14.40
CA GLY A 765 -18.89 -10.51 -15.79
C GLY A 765 -17.65 -9.88 -16.40
N GLY A 766 -17.76 -9.45 -17.65
CA GLY A 766 -16.66 -8.84 -18.38
C GLY A 766 -16.96 -8.71 -19.86
N ILE A 767 -15.98 -8.25 -20.63
CA ILE A 767 -16.17 -7.92 -22.05
C ILE A 767 -15.72 -9.05 -23.00
N SER A 768 -15.25 -10.18 -22.44
CA SER A 768 -14.54 -11.20 -23.23
C SER A 768 -15.37 -11.83 -24.34
N LYS A 769 -16.66 -12.14 -24.08
CA LYS A 769 -17.55 -12.82 -25.04
C LYS A 769 -18.38 -11.82 -25.84
N GLU A 770 -19.10 -10.92 -25.15
CA GLU A 770 -20.00 -9.94 -25.78
C GLU A 770 -19.28 -8.98 -26.73
N PHE A 771 -18.04 -8.56 -26.41
CA PHE A 771 -17.29 -7.60 -27.23
C PHE A 771 -16.13 -8.22 -28.01
N ALA A 772 -16.00 -9.55 -28.05
CA ALA A 772 -14.81 -10.22 -28.58
C ALA A 772 -13.50 -9.60 -28.02
N GLY A 773 -13.51 -9.30 -26.72
CA GLY A 773 -12.49 -8.53 -26.01
C GLY A 773 -11.60 -9.40 -25.10
N ALA A 774 -11.54 -10.72 -25.33
CA ALA A 774 -10.89 -11.66 -24.42
C ALA A 774 -9.40 -11.33 -24.19
N GLY A 775 -8.68 -10.85 -25.20
CA GLY A 775 -7.27 -10.44 -25.11
C GLY A 775 -7.01 -9.18 -24.29
N LEU A 776 -8.04 -8.40 -23.96
CA LEU A 776 -7.94 -7.19 -23.13
C LEU A 776 -7.91 -7.51 -21.64
N ARG A 777 -8.32 -8.73 -21.26
CA ARG A 777 -8.28 -9.22 -19.88
C ARG A 777 -9.02 -8.30 -18.89
N PHE A 778 -10.26 -7.93 -19.21
CA PHE A 778 -11.10 -7.15 -18.29
C PHE A 778 -12.28 -7.98 -17.79
N GLY A 779 -12.37 -8.11 -16.46
CA GLY A 779 -13.50 -8.73 -15.76
C GLY A 779 -13.86 -7.96 -14.50
N TYR A 780 -15.12 -8.08 -14.08
CA TYR A 780 -15.65 -7.50 -12.87
C TYR A 780 -16.38 -8.55 -12.03
N LEU A 781 -16.38 -8.34 -10.72
CA LEU A 781 -17.12 -9.07 -9.72
C LEU A 781 -17.93 -8.07 -8.89
N VAL A 782 -19.23 -8.25 -8.86
CA VAL A 782 -20.16 -7.42 -8.10
C VAL A 782 -20.66 -8.20 -6.89
N THR A 783 -20.51 -7.62 -5.69
CA THR A 783 -20.98 -8.21 -4.43
C THR A 783 -21.76 -7.18 -3.62
N LYS A 784 -22.69 -7.65 -2.76
CA LYS A 784 -23.31 -6.80 -1.73
C LYS A 784 -22.34 -6.60 -0.55
N ASN A 785 -22.41 -5.43 0.09
CA ASN A 785 -21.50 -4.96 1.14
C ASN A 785 -21.34 -5.90 2.34
#